data_AF-A0A7W7T393-F1
#
_entry.id   AF-A0A7W7T393-F1
#
_cell.length_a   1.000
_cell.length_b   1.000
_cell.length_c   1.000
_cell.angle_alpha   90.00
_cell.angle_beta   90.00
_cell.angle_gamma   90.00
#
_symmetry.space_group_name_H-M   'P 1'
#
loop_
_entity.id
_entity.type
_entity.pdbx_description
1 polymer ?
#
loop_
_entity_poly.entity_id
_entity_poly.type
_entity_poly.pdbx_seq_one_letter_code
_entity_poly.pdbx_strand_id
1 'polypeptide(L)'
;MGLRRAVGIGALVAMIAVLVAAYGGLVPWDEDARKPVVDVANIGSPLLAALAILTALPVRRPRRALDSTPDQVRSAREVVARDVRRWVEREVRHQELDASALVNLRVPGRHDEAPTVDDLVGLVTGGRLLITGAPGTGKSSAALLVVDRLLRDADHAGPVPVVFDIPVWDPELHALEDWLVGRLAFDHRLADDTHYGSRAARYLVVDGHVLPVLDGIDELAPAAEKAVHAFLEHWPHPVLVTRRWAAGVNQLARDLDLRLVKVVEIAPETALAHLAAKDRRWQAVLDLPVKARSRSGLVNALRTPLMVFLAREVTRVGAEPVGLVDRFRTRVEAEDYLLAHFVPAVFEACHRRRGRLSKAEAALVPRRTRSWSPRRAERWLRFLASRATHDEGRSVRWWRLWETTSSLRFAFFLVGFVAPLATGSLINLVRSGSPLPGTTALLIAYTLSATLAFMPVRRLRSELRKEPALDLGTSIGSLVAVLVGLGLTRALGPVVGVVGALVAFGLVFKVSHVADLRTRDGEVVMDPSALMRRLRTTALTGACCYAVAMVVVVSWWYRFVPELLLVGLAIALAALRMSLWGVFVAVRVRSAVAGRLPWRLMRFLRDADALGVLRRTGPTFLFRHERLRVALADKDDADKDDADKDD
;
A
#
# COMPACT_ATOMS: atom_id res chain seq x y z
N MET A 1 4.83 -29.12 21.84
CA MET A 1 4.05 -27.90 22.15
C MET A 1 3.20 -28.04 23.42
N GLY A 2 2.66 -29.25 23.73
CA GLY A 2 1.93 -29.50 24.99
C GLY A 2 2.78 -29.35 26.25
N LEU A 3 4.02 -29.87 26.26
CA LEU A 3 4.89 -29.85 27.44
C LEU A 3 5.25 -28.44 27.92
N ARG A 4 5.56 -27.50 27.01
CA ARG A 4 5.91 -26.11 27.39
C ARG A 4 4.70 -25.27 27.85
N ARG A 5 3.50 -25.57 27.35
CA ARG A 5 2.25 -24.97 27.88
C ARG A 5 1.90 -25.56 29.24
N ALA A 6 2.08 -26.87 29.42
CA ALA A 6 1.92 -27.52 30.72
C ALA A 6 2.93 -26.96 31.75
N VAL A 7 4.17 -26.67 31.32
CA VAL A 7 5.19 -26.04 32.17
C VAL A 7 4.84 -24.58 32.48
N GLY A 8 4.34 -23.80 31.51
CA GLY A 8 3.95 -22.40 31.73
C GLY A 8 2.68 -22.24 32.59
N ILE A 9 1.67 -23.06 32.33
CA ILE A 9 0.45 -23.12 33.14
C ILE A 9 0.78 -23.69 34.52
N GLY A 10 1.61 -24.73 34.59
CA GLY A 10 2.08 -25.33 35.84
C GLY A 10 2.90 -24.36 36.69
N ALA A 11 3.80 -23.56 36.08
CA ALA A 11 4.56 -22.53 36.78
C ALA A 11 3.66 -21.39 37.27
N LEU A 12 2.63 -21.01 36.51
CA LEU A 12 1.66 -19.99 36.92
C LEU A 12 0.76 -20.49 38.06
N VAL A 13 0.29 -21.74 37.98
CA VAL A 13 -0.49 -22.39 39.04
C VAL A 13 0.36 -22.57 40.31
N ALA A 14 1.62 -22.97 40.17
CA ALA A 14 2.56 -23.05 41.29
C ALA A 14 2.83 -21.67 41.91
N MET A 15 2.97 -20.62 41.09
CA MET A 15 3.13 -19.25 41.58
C MET A 15 1.89 -18.74 42.31
N ILE A 16 0.69 -19.05 41.82
CA ILE A 16 -0.58 -18.72 42.49
C ILE A 16 -0.71 -19.49 43.81
N ALA A 17 -0.36 -20.78 43.83
CA ALA A 17 -0.36 -21.59 45.05
C ALA A 17 0.65 -21.07 46.09
N VAL A 18 1.84 -20.66 45.66
CA VAL A 18 2.86 -20.04 46.53
C VAL A 18 2.41 -18.68 47.05
N LEU A 19 1.73 -17.86 46.24
CA LEU A 19 1.16 -16.58 46.68
C LEU A 19 0.03 -16.76 47.70
N VAL A 20 -0.85 -17.75 47.49
CA VAL A 20 -1.93 -18.08 48.44
C VAL A 20 -1.35 -18.65 49.74
N ALA A 21 -0.34 -19.52 49.66
CA ALA A 21 0.32 -20.09 50.84
C ALA A 21 1.14 -19.03 51.62
N ALA A 22 1.87 -18.16 50.92
CA ALA A 22 2.61 -17.05 51.54
C ALA A 22 1.67 -16.05 52.22
N TYR A 23 0.52 -15.77 51.62
CA TYR A 23 -0.50 -14.89 52.22
C TYR A 23 -1.17 -15.55 53.44
N GLY A 24 -1.49 -16.85 53.36
CA GLY A 24 -2.04 -17.62 54.48
C GLY A 24 -1.08 -17.76 55.67
N GLY A 25 0.24 -17.71 55.43
CA GLY A 25 1.26 -17.78 56.47
C GLY A 25 1.65 -16.44 57.11
N LEU A 26 1.32 -15.30 56.47
CA LEU A 26 1.68 -13.95 56.95
C LEU A 26 0.55 -13.24 57.71
N VAL A 27 -0.69 -13.74 57.63
CA VAL A 27 -1.85 -13.14 58.29
C VAL A 27 -2.24 -14.01 59.50
N PRO A 28 -2.20 -13.50 60.74
CA PRO A 28 -2.66 -14.25 61.91
C PRO A 28 -4.13 -14.59 61.72
N TRP A 29 -4.47 -15.87 61.81
CA TRP A 29 -5.86 -16.32 61.78
C TRP A 29 -6.55 -15.88 63.08
N ASP A 30 -7.33 -14.82 62.99
CA ASP A 30 -8.26 -14.38 64.03
C ASP A 30 -9.65 -14.94 63.70
N GLU A 31 -10.29 -15.63 64.66
CA GLU A 31 -11.48 -16.46 64.42
C GLU A 31 -12.72 -15.66 63.96
N ASP A 32 -12.72 -14.33 64.11
CA ASP A 32 -13.83 -13.44 63.72
C ASP A 32 -13.66 -12.69 62.38
N ALA A 33 -12.57 -12.92 61.64
CA ALA A 33 -12.29 -12.11 60.45
C ALA A 33 -12.85 -12.72 59.14
N ARG A 34 -14.02 -12.24 58.68
CA ARG A 34 -14.49 -12.45 57.29
C ARG A 34 -13.62 -11.74 56.22
N LYS A 35 -12.72 -10.85 56.63
CA LYS A 35 -11.84 -10.05 55.75
C LYS A 35 -10.86 -10.86 54.89
N PRO A 36 -10.05 -11.80 55.43
CA PRO A 36 -9.12 -12.59 54.63
C PRO A 36 -9.79 -13.41 53.52
N VAL A 37 -11.00 -13.93 53.75
CA VAL A 37 -11.75 -14.67 52.71
C VAL A 37 -12.20 -13.75 51.58
N VAL A 38 -12.64 -12.53 51.89
CA VAL A 38 -13.03 -11.52 50.89
C VAL A 38 -11.79 -11.01 50.13
N ASP A 39 -10.65 -10.85 50.78
CA ASP A 39 -9.40 -10.42 50.14
C ASP A 39 -8.79 -11.50 49.25
N VAL A 40 -8.83 -12.77 49.66
CA VAL A 40 -8.44 -13.91 48.80
C VAL A 40 -9.38 -14.05 47.60
N ALA A 41 -10.69 -13.86 47.77
CA ALA A 41 -11.64 -13.85 46.67
C ALA A 41 -11.43 -12.67 45.70
N ASN A 42 -11.10 -11.49 46.23
CA ASN A 42 -10.82 -10.28 45.45
C ASN A 42 -9.50 -10.36 44.67
N ILE A 43 -8.51 -11.14 45.12
CA ILE A 43 -7.24 -11.39 44.42
C ILE A 43 -7.40 -12.54 43.41
N GLY A 44 -8.09 -13.62 43.80
CA GLY A 44 -8.30 -14.81 42.98
C GLY A 44 -9.19 -14.55 41.76
N SER A 45 -10.24 -13.74 41.91
CA SER A 45 -11.21 -13.47 40.84
C SER A 45 -10.62 -12.76 39.60
N PRO A 46 -9.82 -11.67 39.71
CA PRO A 46 -9.19 -11.06 38.54
C PRO A 46 -8.08 -11.92 37.92
N LEU A 47 -7.37 -12.74 38.71
CA LEU A 47 -6.37 -13.70 38.18
C LEU A 47 -7.04 -14.83 37.39
N LEU A 48 -8.16 -15.36 37.90
CA LEU A 48 -8.98 -16.35 37.19
C LEU A 48 -9.64 -15.75 35.94
N ALA A 49 -10.12 -14.50 36.00
CA ALA A 49 -10.66 -13.79 34.84
C ALA A 49 -9.58 -13.54 33.77
N ALA A 50 -8.37 -13.14 34.17
CA ALA A 50 -7.24 -12.98 33.26
C ALA A 50 -6.82 -14.33 32.63
N LEU A 51 -6.83 -15.42 33.42
CA LEU A 51 -6.56 -16.78 32.93
C LEU A 51 -7.66 -17.26 31.96
N ALA A 52 -8.93 -16.99 32.26
CA ALA A 52 -10.06 -17.31 31.39
C ALA A 52 -10.00 -16.52 30.08
N ILE A 53 -9.63 -15.24 30.11
CA ILE A 53 -9.44 -14.42 28.90
C ILE A 53 -8.23 -14.93 28.09
N LEU A 54 -7.11 -15.25 28.74
CA LEU A 54 -5.92 -15.80 28.08
C LEU A 54 -6.15 -17.18 27.44
N THR A 55 -7.01 -18.00 28.03
CA THR A 55 -7.36 -19.34 27.52
C THR A 55 -8.50 -19.30 26.50
N ALA A 56 -9.41 -18.33 26.58
CA ALA A 56 -10.51 -18.13 25.63
C ALA A 56 -10.07 -17.40 24.34
N LEU A 57 -8.93 -16.69 24.36
CA LEU A 57 -8.37 -16.11 23.14
C LEU A 57 -7.96 -17.22 22.17
N PRO A 58 -8.53 -17.28 20.96
CA PRO A 58 -8.19 -18.30 19.98
C PRO A 58 -6.75 -18.07 19.52
N VAL A 59 -5.81 -18.78 20.15
CA VAL A 59 -4.44 -18.89 19.63
C VAL A 59 -4.55 -19.63 18.31
N ARG A 60 -4.49 -18.90 17.19
CA ARG A 60 -4.25 -19.49 15.88
C ARG A 60 -3.01 -20.37 16.03
N ARG A 61 -3.21 -21.69 16.07
CA ARG A 61 -2.08 -22.63 16.01
C ARG A 61 -1.32 -22.27 14.73
N PRO A 62 -0.01 -21.99 14.77
CA PRO A 62 0.77 -22.03 13.55
C PRO A 62 0.60 -23.44 13.02
N ARG A 63 -0.23 -23.60 11.99
CA ARG A 63 -0.28 -24.83 11.22
C ARG A 63 1.15 -25.01 10.73
N ARG A 64 1.74 -26.19 10.93
CA ARG A 64 2.99 -26.54 10.24
C ARG A 64 2.76 -26.15 8.78
N ALA A 65 3.58 -25.23 8.27
CA ALA A 65 3.61 -24.88 6.87
C ALA A 65 3.90 -26.20 6.13
N LEU A 66 2.84 -26.84 5.66
CA LEU A 66 2.96 -28.04 4.86
C LEU A 66 3.49 -27.54 3.53
N ASP A 67 4.57 -28.18 3.08
CA ASP A 67 5.13 -27.85 1.78
C ASP A 67 4.06 -28.03 0.70
N SER A 68 4.18 -27.26 -0.38
CA SER A 68 3.18 -27.30 -1.45
C SER A 68 3.33 -28.59 -2.26
N THR A 69 2.23 -29.32 -2.41
CA THR A 69 2.19 -30.52 -3.28
C THR A 69 2.17 -30.11 -4.76
N PRO A 70 2.61 -31.00 -5.69
CA PRO A 70 2.57 -30.71 -7.13
C PRO A 70 1.18 -30.32 -7.66
N ASP A 71 0.12 -30.92 -7.12
CA ASP A 71 -1.26 -30.59 -7.49
C ASP A 71 -1.66 -29.19 -7.01
N GLN A 72 -1.22 -28.78 -5.83
CA GLN A 72 -1.43 -27.42 -5.32
C GLN A 72 -0.67 -26.38 -6.15
N VAL A 73 0.56 -26.68 -6.59
CA VAL A 73 1.33 -25.81 -7.50
C VAL A 73 0.61 -25.69 -8.84
N ARG A 74 0.06 -26.79 -9.39
CA ARG A 74 -0.74 -26.78 -10.62
C ARG A 74 -2.00 -25.92 -10.47
N SER A 75 -2.75 -26.09 -9.38
CA SER A 75 -3.93 -25.25 -9.09
C SER A 75 -3.55 -23.77 -8.93
N ALA A 76 -2.43 -23.47 -8.27
CA ALA A 76 -1.92 -22.10 -8.16
C ALA A 76 -1.58 -21.53 -9.55
N ARG A 77 -0.92 -22.31 -10.42
CA ARG A 77 -0.62 -21.92 -11.82
C ARG A 77 -1.88 -21.56 -12.60
N GLU A 78 -2.93 -22.37 -12.49
CA GLU A 78 -4.20 -22.14 -13.18
C GLU A 78 -4.90 -20.86 -12.71
N VAL A 79 -4.84 -20.57 -11.41
CA VAL A 79 -5.39 -19.34 -10.84
C VAL A 79 -4.60 -18.12 -11.33
N VAL A 80 -3.26 -18.19 -11.32
CA VAL A 80 -2.41 -17.14 -11.88
C VAL A 80 -2.73 -16.90 -13.36
N ALA A 81 -2.77 -17.95 -14.18
CA ALA A 81 -3.08 -17.85 -15.61
C ALA A 81 -4.45 -17.19 -15.85
N ARG A 82 -5.47 -17.60 -15.11
CA ARG A 82 -6.83 -17.04 -15.20
C ARG A 82 -6.87 -15.57 -14.81
N ASP A 83 -6.20 -15.20 -13.72
CA ASP A 83 -6.18 -13.84 -13.20
C ASP A 83 -5.39 -12.91 -14.12
N VAL A 84 -4.25 -13.35 -14.63
CA VAL A 84 -3.47 -12.60 -15.62
C VAL A 84 -4.28 -12.44 -16.90
N ARG A 85 -4.89 -13.50 -17.45
CA ARG A 85 -5.72 -13.41 -18.67
C ARG A 85 -6.82 -12.35 -18.50
N ARG A 86 -7.57 -12.40 -17.40
CA ARG A 86 -8.61 -11.40 -17.08
C ARG A 86 -8.06 -9.99 -16.92
N TRP A 87 -6.85 -9.85 -16.38
CA TRP A 87 -6.21 -8.55 -16.24
C TRP A 87 -5.75 -8.00 -17.59
N VAL A 88 -5.03 -8.79 -18.39
CA VAL A 88 -4.54 -8.40 -19.71
C VAL A 88 -5.68 -8.06 -20.65
N GLU A 89 -6.71 -8.90 -20.73
CA GLU A 89 -7.86 -8.59 -21.58
C GLU A 89 -8.53 -7.27 -21.18
N ARG A 90 -8.60 -6.96 -19.87
CA ARG A 90 -9.10 -5.65 -19.40
C ARG A 90 -8.17 -4.53 -19.83
N GLU A 91 -6.87 -4.71 -19.74
CA GLU A 91 -5.88 -3.70 -20.14
C GLU A 91 -5.85 -3.46 -21.65
N VAL A 92 -5.85 -4.52 -22.45
CA VAL A 92 -5.92 -4.46 -23.92
C VAL A 92 -7.21 -3.75 -24.35
N ARG A 93 -8.36 -4.11 -23.75
CA ARG A 93 -9.64 -3.41 -24.02
C ARG A 93 -9.61 -1.95 -23.57
N HIS A 94 -9.02 -1.64 -22.42
CA HIS A 94 -8.96 -0.28 -21.89
C HIS A 94 -8.07 0.64 -22.74
N GLN A 95 -6.93 0.12 -23.18
CA GLN A 95 -6.02 0.80 -24.10
C GLN A 95 -6.54 0.79 -25.54
N GLU A 96 -7.58 0.00 -25.84
CA GLU A 96 -8.07 -0.31 -27.19
C GLU A 96 -6.93 -0.73 -28.13
N LEU A 97 -6.03 -1.57 -27.62
CA LEU A 97 -4.95 -2.18 -28.39
C LEU A 97 -5.54 -3.27 -29.31
N ASP A 98 -6.25 -2.85 -30.37
CA ASP A 98 -6.64 -3.78 -31.44
C ASP A 98 -5.36 -4.23 -32.15
N ALA A 99 -5.17 -5.56 -32.17
CA ALA A 99 -3.97 -6.28 -32.59
C ALA A 99 -3.01 -5.49 -33.51
N SER A 100 -1.81 -5.22 -33.02
CA SER A 100 -0.62 -4.72 -33.74
C SER A 100 -0.65 -3.30 -34.34
N ALA A 101 -1.80 -2.66 -34.56
CA ALA A 101 -1.87 -1.42 -35.35
C ALA A 101 -1.09 -0.23 -34.75
N LEU A 102 -0.94 -0.20 -33.42
CA LEU A 102 -0.29 0.92 -32.71
C LEU A 102 1.12 0.59 -32.20
N VAL A 103 1.66 -0.60 -32.49
CA VAL A 103 3.02 -0.97 -32.06
C VAL A 103 3.85 -1.30 -33.29
N ASN A 104 4.76 -0.39 -33.65
CA ASN A 104 5.65 -0.58 -34.78
C ASN A 104 6.96 -1.23 -34.32
N LEU A 105 7.21 -2.46 -34.78
CA LEU A 105 8.32 -3.30 -34.32
C LEU A 105 9.40 -3.40 -35.39
N ARG A 106 10.66 -3.52 -34.96
CA ARG A 106 11.83 -3.79 -35.82
C ARG A 106 12.81 -4.72 -35.13
N VAL A 107 13.33 -5.70 -35.86
CA VAL A 107 14.46 -6.52 -35.41
C VAL A 107 15.74 -5.95 -36.02
N PRO A 108 16.79 -5.65 -35.23
CA PRO A 108 18.08 -5.24 -35.78
C PRO A 108 18.60 -6.27 -36.79
N GLY A 109 18.95 -5.83 -38.00
CA GLY A 109 19.47 -6.69 -39.07
C GLY A 109 18.41 -7.33 -39.99
N ARG A 110 17.11 -7.21 -39.68
CA ARG A 110 16.01 -7.61 -40.59
C ARG A 110 15.35 -6.35 -41.15
N HIS A 111 15.48 -6.13 -42.46
CA HIS A 111 15.03 -4.89 -43.12
C HIS A 111 13.69 -5.04 -43.87
N ASP A 112 13.30 -6.27 -44.23
CA ASP A 112 12.27 -6.47 -45.26
C ASP A 112 10.84 -6.66 -44.70
N GLU A 113 10.68 -7.06 -43.43
CA GLU A 113 9.37 -7.21 -42.79
C GLU A 113 9.40 -6.81 -41.31
N ALA A 114 8.37 -6.06 -40.87
CA ALA A 114 8.16 -5.76 -39.47
C ALA A 114 7.69 -7.03 -38.73
N PRO A 115 8.36 -7.44 -37.64
CA PRO A 115 7.95 -8.62 -36.89
C PRO A 115 6.55 -8.42 -36.31
N THR A 116 5.76 -9.49 -36.35
CA THR A 116 4.42 -9.57 -35.77
C THR A 116 4.49 -9.87 -34.27
N VAL A 117 3.33 -9.80 -33.60
CA VAL A 117 3.22 -10.25 -32.20
C VAL A 117 3.49 -11.76 -32.08
N ASP A 118 3.15 -12.55 -33.09
CA ASP A 118 3.44 -13.99 -33.12
C ASP A 118 4.95 -14.26 -33.19
N ASP A 119 5.69 -13.45 -33.95
CA ASP A 119 7.16 -13.53 -33.99
C ASP A 119 7.77 -13.26 -32.60
N LEU A 120 7.28 -12.22 -31.91
CA LEU A 120 7.69 -11.93 -30.52
C LEU A 120 7.39 -13.10 -29.57
N VAL A 121 6.26 -13.77 -29.75
CA VAL A 121 5.90 -14.97 -28.97
C VAL A 121 6.90 -16.10 -29.24
N GLY A 122 7.28 -16.35 -30.49
CA GLY A 122 8.37 -17.29 -30.82
C GLY A 122 9.71 -16.89 -30.19
N LEU A 123 10.01 -15.59 -30.22
CA LEU A 123 11.23 -15.00 -29.64
C LEU A 123 11.23 -14.91 -28.11
N VAL A 124 10.14 -15.20 -27.41
CA VAL A 124 10.17 -15.32 -25.93
C VAL A 124 10.01 -16.77 -25.50
N THR A 125 9.28 -17.59 -26.25
CA THR A 125 9.16 -19.03 -25.94
C THR A 125 10.47 -19.78 -26.15
N GLY A 126 11.30 -19.36 -27.13
CA GLY A 126 12.61 -20.00 -27.35
C GLY A 126 13.77 -19.51 -26.48
N GLY A 127 13.54 -18.76 -25.38
CA GLY A 127 14.64 -18.12 -24.62
C GLY A 127 14.29 -16.72 -24.05
N ARG A 128 15.26 -15.80 -24.05
CA ARG A 128 15.11 -14.48 -23.41
C ARG A 128 14.91 -13.36 -24.44
N LEU A 129 14.04 -12.39 -24.14
CA LEU A 129 13.65 -11.32 -25.06
C LEU A 129 13.84 -9.93 -24.41
N LEU A 130 14.51 -9.03 -25.12
CA LEU A 130 14.67 -7.63 -24.75
C LEU A 130 13.93 -6.72 -25.72
N ILE A 131 12.89 -6.04 -25.22
CA ILE A 131 12.13 -5.02 -25.96
C ILE A 131 12.68 -3.65 -25.62
N THR A 132 13.25 -2.98 -26.62
CA THR A 132 13.87 -1.66 -26.50
C THR A 132 13.12 -0.60 -27.30
N GLY A 133 13.30 0.69 -27.01
CA GLY A 133 12.55 1.76 -27.68
C GLY A 133 12.65 3.11 -26.98
N ALA A 134 12.36 4.19 -27.72
CA ALA A 134 12.33 5.53 -27.14
C ALA A 134 11.19 5.68 -26.11
N PRO A 135 11.21 6.72 -25.25
CA PRO A 135 10.10 6.99 -24.34
C PRO A 135 8.77 7.11 -25.10
N GLY A 136 7.72 6.45 -24.61
CA GLY A 136 6.40 6.54 -25.20
C GLY A 136 6.17 5.77 -26.50
N THR A 137 7.14 5.03 -27.05
CA THR A 137 6.94 4.26 -28.30
C THR A 137 6.06 3.01 -28.14
N GLY A 138 5.68 2.64 -26.92
CA GLY A 138 4.77 1.52 -26.67
C GLY A 138 5.45 0.22 -26.24
N LYS A 139 6.63 0.26 -25.61
CA LYS A 139 7.31 -0.94 -25.07
C LYS A 139 6.41 -1.77 -24.14
N SER A 140 5.79 -1.11 -23.15
CA SER A 140 4.84 -1.77 -22.22
C SER A 140 3.62 -2.31 -22.96
N SER A 141 3.11 -1.61 -23.98
CA SER A 141 2.00 -2.09 -24.82
C SER A 141 2.42 -3.30 -25.67
N ALA A 142 3.65 -3.34 -26.19
CA ALA A 142 4.20 -4.50 -26.89
C ALA A 142 4.30 -5.72 -25.96
N ALA A 143 4.82 -5.53 -24.75
CA ALA A 143 4.89 -6.57 -23.73
C ALA A 143 3.48 -7.10 -23.38
N LEU A 144 2.50 -6.20 -23.19
CA LEU A 144 1.09 -6.57 -22.95
C LEU A 144 0.49 -7.37 -24.11
N LEU A 145 0.77 -7.02 -25.37
CA LEU A 145 0.30 -7.77 -26.54
C LEU A 145 0.93 -9.16 -26.63
N VAL A 146 2.20 -9.32 -26.24
CA VAL A 146 2.85 -10.64 -26.14
C VAL A 146 2.17 -11.48 -25.06
N VAL A 147 1.91 -10.91 -23.87
CA VAL A 147 1.20 -11.60 -22.79
C VAL A 147 -0.22 -11.98 -23.21
N ASP A 148 -0.95 -11.08 -23.88
CA ASP A 148 -2.28 -11.34 -24.43
C ASP A 148 -2.23 -12.53 -25.37
N ARG A 149 -1.31 -12.50 -26.34
CA ARG A 149 -1.20 -13.53 -27.38
C ARG A 149 -0.85 -14.91 -26.80
N LEU A 150 0.09 -14.96 -25.85
CA LEU A 150 0.47 -16.18 -25.13
C LEU A 150 -0.69 -16.81 -24.36
N LEU A 151 -1.61 -15.99 -23.83
CA LEU A 151 -2.72 -16.45 -23.00
C LEU A 151 -4.06 -16.60 -23.76
N ARG A 152 -4.08 -16.40 -25.08
CA ARG A 152 -5.30 -16.59 -25.90
C ARG A 152 -5.81 -18.02 -25.86
N ASP A 153 -4.90 -18.98 -25.86
CA ASP A 153 -5.27 -20.39 -25.81
C ASP A 153 -5.70 -20.76 -24.39
N ALA A 154 -6.89 -21.36 -24.27
CA ALA A 154 -7.49 -21.71 -22.99
C ALA A 154 -6.57 -22.65 -22.18
N ASP A 155 -5.93 -23.59 -22.89
CA ASP A 155 -5.08 -24.67 -22.38
C ASP A 155 -3.58 -24.37 -22.51
N HIS A 156 -3.16 -23.14 -22.18
CA HIS A 156 -1.74 -22.78 -22.20
C HIS A 156 -0.88 -23.71 -21.33
N ALA A 157 -0.14 -24.62 -21.97
CA ALA A 157 0.72 -25.60 -21.31
C ALA A 157 2.06 -25.00 -20.87
N GLY A 158 2.47 -23.88 -21.46
CA GLY A 158 3.75 -23.23 -21.18
C GLY A 158 3.79 -22.43 -19.87
N PRO A 159 4.91 -21.71 -19.62
CA PRO A 159 5.03 -20.83 -18.48
C PRO A 159 4.04 -19.66 -18.57
N VAL A 160 3.40 -19.33 -17.46
CA VAL A 160 2.39 -18.25 -17.42
C VAL A 160 3.10 -16.90 -17.46
N PRO A 161 2.88 -16.05 -18.48
CA PRO A 161 3.47 -14.72 -18.52
C PRO A 161 2.89 -13.82 -17.42
N VAL A 162 3.73 -13.23 -16.58
CA VAL A 162 3.30 -12.34 -15.49
C VAL A 162 4.06 -11.01 -15.60
N VAL A 163 3.34 -9.89 -15.67
CA VAL A 163 3.91 -8.55 -15.78
C VAL A 163 4.27 -7.99 -14.40
N PHE A 164 5.55 -7.69 -14.22
CA PHE A 164 6.11 -7.09 -13.00
C PHE A 164 6.60 -5.67 -13.30
N ASP A 165 6.01 -4.68 -12.64
CA ASP A 165 6.47 -3.30 -12.67
C ASP A 165 7.69 -3.15 -11.75
N ILE A 166 8.88 -3.33 -12.33
CA ILE A 166 10.15 -3.38 -11.62
C ILE A 166 10.50 -2.10 -10.83
N PRO A 167 10.11 -0.88 -11.26
CA PRO A 167 10.41 0.34 -10.49
C PRO A 167 9.82 0.39 -9.07
N VAL A 168 8.94 -0.56 -8.70
CA VAL A 168 8.39 -0.67 -7.34
C VAL A 168 9.29 -1.49 -6.41
N TRP A 169 10.22 -2.27 -6.96
CA TRP A 169 11.17 -3.09 -6.20
C TRP A 169 12.26 -2.23 -5.55
N ASP A 170 12.58 -2.58 -4.30
CA ASP A 170 13.66 -1.97 -3.53
C ASP A 170 14.74 -3.05 -3.27
N PRO A 171 15.92 -2.94 -3.90
CA PRO A 171 16.97 -3.94 -3.80
C PRO A 171 17.59 -4.03 -2.40
N GLU A 172 17.43 -3.00 -1.55
CA GLU A 172 17.97 -3.03 -0.19
C GLU A 172 17.12 -3.87 0.76
N LEU A 173 15.84 -4.09 0.42
CA LEU A 173 14.89 -4.80 1.25
C LEU A 173 14.78 -6.28 0.87
N HIS A 174 14.73 -6.56 -0.43
CA HIS A 174 14.44 -7.89 -0.94
C HIS A 174 15.32 -8.21 -2.15
N ALA A 175 15.85 -9.44 -2.21
CA ALA A 175 16.39 -9.97 -3.45
C ALA A 175 15.28 -10.02 -4.52
N LEU A 176 15.65 -9.90 -5.81
CA LEU A 176 14.67 -9.84 -6.89
C LEU A 176 13.79 -11.10 -6.96
N GLU A 177 14.38 -12.29 -6.76
CA GLU A 177 13.62 -13.54 -6.70
C GLU A 177 12.56 -13.53 -5.58
N ASP A 178 12.97 -13.21 -4.35
CA ASP A 178 12.05 -13.15 -3.21
C ASP A 178 10.95 -12.12 -3.42
N TRP A 179 11.28 -11.00 -4.06
CA TRP A 179 10.31 -9.98 -4.44
C TRP A 179 9.32 -10.48 -5.49
N LEU A 180 9.77 -11.19 -6.54
CA LEU A 180 8.88 -11.79 -7.54
C LEU A 180 7.93 -12.81 -6.90
N VAL A 181 8.44 -13.67 -6.00
CA VAL A 181 7.66 -14.66 -5.27
C VAL A 181 6.61 -14.01 -4.38
N GLY A 182 7.02 -13.07 -3.53
CA GLY A 182 6.11 -12.35 -2.64
C GLY A 182 5.06 -11.56 -3.42
N ARG A 183 5.45 -11.01 -4.57
CA ARG A 183 4.55 -10.25 -5.42
C ARG A 183 3.52 -11.12 -6.13
N LEU A 184 3.95 -12.27 -6.66
CA LEU A 184 3.06 -13.26 -7.29
C LEU A 184 2.06 -13.80 -6.26
N ALA A 185 2.54 -14.16 -5.06
CA ALA A 185 1.68 -14.66 -3.98
C ALA A 185 0.59 -13.64 -3.60
N PHE A 186 0.94 -12.37 -3.64
CA PHE A 186 0.05 -11.30 -3.27
C PHE A 186 -1.00 -10.97 -4.33
N ASP A 187 -0.58 -10.70 -5.56
CA ASP A 187 -1.48 -10.24 -6.62
C ASP A 187 -2.51 -11.33 -6.96
N HIS A 188 -2.15 -12.60 -6.79
CA HIS A 188 -3.00 -13.78 -7.08
C HIS A 188 -3.54 -14.48 -5.83
N ARG A 189 -3.36 -13.89 -4.64
CA ARG A 189 -3.89 -14.41 -3.36
C ARG A 189 -3.49 -15.86 -3.06
N LEU A 190 -2.26 -16.24 -3.38
CA LEU A 190 -1.72 -17.59 -3.14
C LEU A 190 -1.28 -17.80 -1.68
N ALA A 191 -1.46 -16.81 -0.81
CA ALA A 191 -1.15 -16.88 0.62
C ALA A 191 -2.14 -17.74 1.45
N ASP A 192 -3.11 -18.40 0.81
CA ASP A 192 -3.95 -19.39 1.49
C ASP A 192 -3.22 -20.73 1.56
N ASP A 193 -2.43 -20.90 2.62
CA ASP A 193 -1.67 -22.13 2.90
C ASP A 193 -2.55 -23.39 2.92
N THR A 194 -3.85 -23.26 3.21
CA THR A 194 -4.75 -24.41 3.23
C THR A 194 -5.07 -24.93 1.84
N HIS A 195 -5.10 -24.03 0.87
CA HIS A 195 -5.47 -24.37 -0.50
C HIS A 195 -4.23 -24.63 -1.37
N TYR A 196 -3.17 -23.83 -1.22
CA TYR A 196 -1.98 -23.89 -2.08
C TYR A 196 -0.71 -24.41 -1.38
N GLY A 197 -0.71 -24.54 -0.06
CA GLY A 197 0.52 -24.76 0.72
C GLY A 197 1.40 -23.51 0.78
N SER A 198 2.47 -23.56 1.57
CA SER A 198 3.26 -22.37 1.91
C SER A 198 4.28 -21.94 0.83
N ARG A 199 4.55 -22.77 -0.18
CA ARG A 199 5.64 -22.55 -1.15
C ARG A 199 5.21 -22.55 -2.61
N ALA A 200 3.90 -22.60 -2.91
CA ALA A 200 3.42 -22.68 -4.29
C ALA A 200 3.93 -21.53 -5.15
N ALA A 201 3.89 -20.28 -4.65
CA ALA A 201 4.41 -19.13 -5.39
C ALA A 201 5.93 -19.23 -5.64
N ARG A 202 6.68 -19.83 -4.71
CA ARG A 202 8.13 -20.04 -4.88
C ARG A 202 8.40 -21.06 -5.98
N TYR A 203 7.73 -22.21 -5.95
CA TYR A 203 7.84 -23.22 -7.01
C TYR A 203 7.41 -22.68 -8.37
N LEU A 204 6.36 -21.85 -8.42
CA LEU A 204 5.94 -21.23 -9.68
C LEU A 204 7.02 -20.35 -10.31
N VAL A 205 7.81 -19.64 -9.51
CA VAL A 205 8.89 -18.77 -9.99
C VAL A 205 10.17 -19.58 -10.25
N VAL A 206 10.68 -20.27 -9.23
CA VAL A 206 11.99 -20.96 -9.28
C VAL A 206 12.01 -22.10 -10.31
N ASP A 207 10.91 -22.84 -10.45
CA ASP A 207 10.82 -23.97 -11.38
C ASP A 207 10.43 -23.55 -12.81
N GLY A 208 10.32 -22.23 -13.07
CA GLY A 208 10.07 -21.72 -14.41
C GLY A 208 8.64 -21.90 -14.91
N HIS A 209 7.67 -22.11 -14.02
CA HIS A 209 6.24 -22.14 -14.40
C HIS A 209 5.66 -20.74 -14.69
N VAL A 210 6.42 -19.68 -14.39
CA VAL A 210 6.11 -18.29 -14.69
C VAL A 210 7.15 -17.75 -15.67
N LEU A 211 6.68 -17.02 -16.69
CA LEU A 211 7.51 -16.20 -17.58
C LEU A 211 7.48 -14.76 -17.03
N PRO A 212 8.55 -14.28 -16.35
CA PRO A 212 8.55 -12.92 -15.82
C PRO A 212 8.66 -11.91 -16.97
N VAL A 213 7.76 -10.92 -16.97
CA VAL A 213 7.79 -9.78 -17.87
C VAL A 213 8.19 -8.56 -17.05
N LEU A 214 9.48 -8.23 -17.08
CA LEU A 214 10.11 -7.17 -16.30
C LEU A 214 9.98 -5.83 -17.03
N ASP A 215 8.99 -5.02 -16.66
CA ASP A 215 8.71 -3.76 -17.33
C ASP A 215 9.39 -2.57 -16.61
N GLY A 216 10.20 -1.81 -17.35
CA GLY A 216 10.77 -0.53 -16.91
C GLY A 216 12.10 -0.62 -16.16
N ILE A 217 13.05 -1.46 -16.62
CA ILE A 217 14.39 -1.54 -16.00
C ILE A 217 15.13 -0.20 -16.01
N ASP A 218 14.97 0.61 -17.06
CA ASP A 218 15.70 1.89 -17.21
C ASP A 218 15.33 2.97 -16.18
N GLU A 219 14.35 2.70 -15.34
CA GLU A 219 13.88 3.64 -14.33
C GLU A 219 14.33 3.27 -12.92
N LEU A 220 15.10 2.20 -12.81
CA LEU A 220 15.77 1.82 -11.59
C LEU A 220 16.97 2.73 -11.31
N ALA A 221 17.27 2.90 -10.03
CA ALA A 221 18.56 3.44 -9.63
C ALA A 221 19.70 2.53 -10.14
N PRO A 222 20.90 3.05 -10.43
CA PRO A 222 22.00 2.26 -11.00
C PRO A 222 22.38 1.00 -10.21
N ALA A 223 22.25 1.04 -8.87
CA ALA A 223 22.49 -0.12 -8.01
C ALA A 223 21.43 -1.22 -8.20
N ALA A 224 20.15 -0.83 -8.31
CA ALA A 224 19.06 -1.76 -8.59
C ALA A 224 19.20 -2.36 -9.99
N GLU A 225 19.56 -1.56 -11.01
CA GLU A 225 19.79 -2.07 -12.36
C GLU A 225 20.88 -3.16 -12.39
N LYS A 226 22.01 -2.93 -11.71
CA LYS A 226 23.09 -3.93 -11.57
C LYS A 226 22.59 -5.23 -10.93
N ALA A 227 21.75 -5.13 -9.90
CA ALA A 227 21.19 -6.30 -9.24
C ALA A 227 20.22 -7.07 -10.16
N VAL A 228 19.46 -6.40 -11.03
CA VAL A 228 18.68 -7.10 -12.08
C VAL A 228 19.61 -7.80 -13.07
N HIS A 229 20.70 -7.17 -13.50
CA HIS A 229 21.65 -7.80 -14.42
C HIS A 229 22.26 -9.07 -13.81
N ALA A 230 22.76 -9.00 -12.57
CA ALA A 230 23.31 -10.16 -11.86
C ALA A 230 22.28 -11.29 -11.68
N PHE A 231 21.01 -10.96 -11.47
CA PHE A 231 19.92 -11.93 -11.45
C PHE A 231 19.73 -12.59 -12.83
N LEU A 232 19.67 -11.80 -13.90
CA LEU A 232 19.46 -12.31 -15.26
C LEU A 232 20.62 -13.17 -15.77
N GLU A 233 21.86 -12.94 -15.32
CA GLU A 233 23.01 -13.80 -15.63
C GLU A 233 22.74 -15.26 -15.20
N HIS A 234 22.14 -15.45 -14.03
CA HIS A 234 21.92 -16.78 -13.42
C HIS A 234 20.52 -17.35 -13.67
N TRP A 235 19.60 -16.58 -14.26
CA TRP A 235 18.19 -16.97 -14.43
C TRP A 235 17.98 -17.95 -15.59
N PRO A 236 17.74 -19.25 -15.39
CA PRO A 236 17.80 -20.24 -16.48
C PRO A 236 16.57 -20.23 -17.39
N HIS A 237 15.48 -19.55 -16.99
CA HIS A 237 14.19 -19.64 -17.66
C HIS A 237 13.95 -18.49 -18.65
N PRO A 238 12.98 -18.64 -19.57
CA PRO A 238 12.52 -17.54 -20.40
C PRO A 238 12.16 -16.29 -19.59
N VAL A 239 12.42 -15.11 -20.16
CA VAL A 239 12.12 -13.81 -19.54
C VAL A 239 11.93 -12.77 -20.62
N LEU A 240 10.96 -11.86 -20.41
CA LEU A 240 10.79 -10.67 -21.24
C LEU A 240 11.21 -9.45 -20.44
N VAL A 241 12.06 -8.63 -21.02
CA VAL A 241 12.56 -7.41 -20.39
C VAL A 241 12.21 -6.21 -21.27
N THR A 242 11.73 -5.12 -20.66
CA THR A 242 11.60 -3.83 -21.36
C THR A 242 12.61 -2.82 -20.83
N ARG A 243 13.20 -2.06 -21.77
CA ARG A 243 14.16 -0.99 -21.43
C ARG A 243 14.10 0.14 -22.44
N ARG A 244 14.35 1.39 -22.03
CA ARG A 244 14.65 2.47 -22.97
C ARG A 244 15.92 2.19 -23.78
N TRP A 245 15.93 2.65 -25.03
CA TRP A 245 17.13 2.60 -25.88
C TRP A 245 18.25 3.49 -25.29
N ALA A 246 19.45 2.92 -25.12
CA ALA A 246 20.65 3.59 -24.65
C ALA A 246 21.91 3.00 -25.32
N ALA A 247 23.04 3.70 -25.23
CA ALA A 247 24.33 3.15 -25.64
C ALA A 247 24.65 1.87 -24.83
N GLY A 248 25.19 0.85 -25.49
CA GLY A 248 25.51 -0.43 -24.84
C GLY A 248 24.38 -1.46 -24.80
N VAL A 249 23.16 -1.16 -25.23
CA VAL A 249 22.04 -2.14 -25.26
C VAL A 249 22.38 -3.38 -26.09
N ASN A 250 23.10 -3.21 -27.21
CA ASN A 250 23.55 -4.35 -28.03
C ASN A 250 24.58 -5.22 -27.29
N GLN A 251 25.42 -4.61 -26.44
CA GLN A 251 26.38 -5.34 -25.65
C GLN A 251 25.68 -6.12 -24.54
N LEU A 252 24.79 -5.45 -23.80
CA LEU A 252 23.96 -6.10 -22.78
C LEU A 252 23.15 -7.28 -23.34
N ALA A 253 22.57 -7.11 -24.53
CA ALA A 253 21.82 -8.17 -25.19
C ALA A 253 22.70 -9.38 -25.51
N ARG A 254 23.97 -9.18 -25.86
CA ARG A 254 24.93 -10.28 -26.08
C ARG A 254 25.38 -10.91 -24.76
N ASP A 255 25.72 -10.10 -23.76
CA ASP A 255 26.23 -10.59 -22.47
C ASP A 255 25.20 -11.43 -21.72
N LEU A 256 23.90 -11.10 -21.86
CA LEU A 256 22.79 -11.79 -21.20
C LEU A 256 22.02 -12.75 -22.12
N ASP A 257 22.51 -12.99 -23.34
CA ASP A 257 21.85 -13.80 -24.38
C ASP A 257 20.37 -13.43 -24.60
N LEU A 258 20.09 -12.13 -24.74
CA LEU A 258 18.77 -11.57 -24.97
C LEU A 258 18.56 -11.31 -26.46
N ARG A 259 17.47 -11.83 -27.02
CA ARG A 259 17.04 -11.50 -28.37
C ARG A 259 16.48 -10.08 -28.39
N LEU A 260 17.01 -9.21 -29.24
CA LEU A 260 16.71 -7.77 -29.21
C LEU A 260 15.61 -7.40 -30.22
N VAL A 261 14.55 -6.75 -29.75
CA VAL A 261 13.49 -6.16 -30.60
C VAL A 261 13.30 -4.70 -30.26
N LYS A 262 13.26 -3.84 -31.28
CA LYS A 262 13.09 -2.40 -31.13
C LYS A 262 11.68 -1.96 -31.49
N VAL A 263 11.01 -1.29 -30.56
CA VAL A 263 9.76 -0.57 -30.78
C VAL A 263 10.08 0.84 -31.25
N VAL A 264 9.60 1.18 -32.44
CA VAL A 264 9.78 2.48 -33.08
C VAL A 264 8.48 3.28 -33.09
N GLU A 265 8.58 4.56 -33.43
CA GLU A 265 7.40 5.41 -33.58
C GLU A 265 6.45 4.89 -34.68
N ILE A 266 5.16 5.14 -34.49
CA ILE A 266 4.09 4.78 -35.42
C ILE A 266 4.13 5.76 -36.61
N ALA A 267 3.82 5.26 -37.81
CA ALA A 267 3.56 6.13 -38.95
C ALA A 267 2.31 6.99 -38.68
N PRO A 268 2.33 8.31 -38.95
CA PRO A 268 1.18 9.18 -38.73
C PRO A 268 -0.09 8.70 -39.43
N GLU A 269 0.03 8.08 -40.60
CA GLU A 269 -1.07 7.52 -41.39
C GLU A 269 -1.75 6.37 -40.65
N THR A 270 -0.98 5.45 -40.07
CA THR A 270 -1.51 4.34 -39.27
C THR A 270 -2.22 4.85 -38.02
N ALA A 271 -1.65 5.87 -37.36
CA ALA A 271 -2.27 6.50 -36.20
C ALA A 271 -3.60 7.18 -36.54
N LEU A 272 -3.65 7.94 -37.64
CA LEU A 272 -4.87 8.60 -38.10
C LEU A 272 -5.93 7.60 -38.58
N ALA A 273 -5.54 6.56 -39.31
CA ALA A 273 -6.45 5.49 -39.73
C ALA A 273 -7.06 4.77 -38.52
N HIS A 274 -6.26 4.51 -37.48
CA HIS A 274 -6.75 3.94 -36.23
C HIS A 274 -7.78 4.86 -35.54
N LEU A 275 -7.52 6.16 -35.46
CA LEU A 275 -8.46 7.13 -34.89
C LEU A 275 -9.75 7.25 -35.72
N ALA A 276 -9.64 7.30 -37.05
CA ALA A 276 -10.76 7.40 -37.98
C ALA A 276 -11.69 6.17 -37.93
N ALA A 277 -11.13 4.98 -37.72
CA ALA A 277 -11.90 3.76 -37.55
C ALA A 277 -12.81 3.79 -36.31
N LYS A 278 -12.45 4.56 -35.27
CA LYS A 278 -13.21 4.68 -34.02
C LYS A 278 -14.09 5.93 -33.98
N ASP A 279 -13.67 7.01 -34.61
CA ASP A 279 -14.38 8.29 -34.63
C ASP A 279 -14.26 8.93 -36.02
N ARG A 280 -15.38 8.95 -36.74
CA ARG A 280 -15.49 9.47 -38.12
C ARG A 280 -15.01 10.92 -38.26
N ARG A 281 -14.97 11.70 -37.18
CA ARG A 281 -14.44 13.07 -37.21
C ARG A 281 -12.95 13.13 -37.59
N TRP A 282 -12.21 12.05 -37.35
CA TRP A 282 -10.81 11.95 -37.76
C TRP A 282 -10.63 11.60 -39.24
N GLN A 283 -11.68 11.13 -39.92
CA GLN A 283 -11.63 10.89 -41.37
C GLN A 283 -11.31 12.18 -42.12
N ALA A 284 -11.92 13.30 -41.71
CA ALA A 284 -11.65 14.61 -42.30
C ALA A 284 -10.17 15.04 -42.15
N VAL A 285 -9.48 14.60 -41.09
CA VAL A 285 -8.04 14.86 -40.90
C VAL A 285 -7.19 13.93 -41.77
N LEU A 286 -7.61 12.67 -41.92
CA LEU A 286 -6.93 11.69 -42.78
C LEU A 286 -6.98 12.09 -44.26
N ASP A 287 -8.10 12.68 -44.69
CA ASP A 287 -8.35 13.12 -46.06
C ASP A 287 -7.58 14.42 -46.43
N LEU A 288 -6.96 15.10 -45.44
CA LEU A 288 -6.14 16.28 -45.71
C LEU A 288 -4.92 15.94 -46.60
N PRO A 289 -4.45 16.89 -47.43
CA PRO A 289 -3.24 16.71 -48.23
C PRO A 289 -2.03 16.34 -47.35
N VAL A 290 -1.18 15.42 -47.81
CA VAL A 290 0.01 14.96 -47.07
C VAL A 290 0.88 16.13 -46.61
N LYS A 291 1.08 17.14 -47.47
CA LYS A 291 1.84 18.36 -47.13
C LYS A 291 1.26 19.14 -45.94
N ALA A 292 -0.08 19.21 -45.83
CA ALA A 292 -0.75 19.87 -44.71
C ALA A 292 -0.58 19.05 -43.43
N ARG A 293 -0.76 17.72 -43.52
CA ARG A 293 -0.55 16.80 -42.41
C ARG A 293 0.88 16.83 -41.86
N SER A 294 1.90 16.80 -42.72
CA SER A 294 3.31 16.81 -42.30
C SER A 294 3.71 18.11 -41.58
N ARG A 295 3.04 19.23 -41.85
CA ARG A 295 3.29 20.53 -41.21
C ARG A 295 2.55 20.70 -39.88
N SER A 296 1.57 19.85 -39.57
CA SER A 296 0.82 19.95 -38.33
C SER A 296 1.61 19.40 -37.15
N GLY A 297 1.70 20.20 -36.07
CA GLY A 297 2.27 19.76 -34.80
C GLY A 297 1.52 18.58 -34.21
N LEU A 298 0.19 18.55 -34.35
CA LEU A 298 -0.67 17.49 -33.85
C LEU A 298 -0.37 16.14 -34.53
N VAL A 299 -0.34 16.11 -35.86
CA VAL A 299 -0.07 14.87 -36.62
C VAL A 299 1.31 14.31 -36.28
N ASN A 300 2.30 15.18 -36.10
CA ASN A 300 3.63 14.79 -35.66
C ASN A 300 3.67 14.26 -34.21
N ALA A 301 2.79 14.74 -33.33
CA ALA A 301 2.65 14.22 -31.97
C ALA A 301 2.03 12.81 -31.93
N LEU A 302 1.10 12.50 -32.84
CA LEU A 302 0.41 11.20 -32.95
C LEU A 302 1.31 10.01 -33.32
N ARG A 303 2.62 10.22 -33.52
CA ARG A 303 3.62 9.17 -33.78
C ARG A 303 3.88 8.26 -32.58
N THR A 304 3.31 8.56 -31.41
CA THR A 304 3.41 7.73 -30.21
C THR A 304 2.04 7.21 -29.78
N PRO A 305 1.91 5.94 -29.36
CA PRO A 305 0.65 5.37 -28.87
C PRO A 305 0.00 6.21 -27.77
N LEU A 306 0.82 6.80 -26.88
CA LEU A 306 0.35 7.70 -25.83
C LEU A 306 -0.43 8.88 -26.42
N MET A 307 0.13 9.59 -27.40
CA MET A 307 -0.52 10.77 -27.97
C MET A 307 -1.79 10.42 -28.75
N VAL A 308 -1.83 9.26 -29.41
CA VAL A 308 -3.06 8.71 -30.02
C VAL A 308 -4.14 8.50 -28.96
N PHE A 309 -3.79 7.86 -27.85
CA PHE A 309 -4.69 7.66 -26.72
C PHE A 309 -5.20 8.98 -26.11
N LEU A 310 -4.30 9.95 -25.86
CA LEU A 310 -4.68 11.26 -25.31
C LEU A 310 -5.60 12.03 -26.27
N ALA A 311 -5.27 12.07 -27.56
CA ALA A 311 -6.08 12.75 -28.59
C ALA A 311 -7.49 12.17 -28.68
N ARG A 312 -7.62 10.83 -28.59
CA ARG A 312 -8.93 10.15 -28.54
C ARG A 312 -9.75 10.60 -27.33
N GLU A 313 -9.17 10.59 -26.13
CA GLU A 313 -9.91 10.93 -24.91
C GLU A 313 -10.30 12.42 -24.87
N VAL A 314 -9.44 13.32 -25.36
CA VAL A 314 -9.74 14.76 -25.42
C VAL A 314 -10.85 15.06 -26.45
N THR A 315 -10.79 14.47 -27.65
CA THR A 315 -11.79 14.70 -28.70
C THR A 315 -13.16 14.08 -28.37
N ARG A 316 -13.21 13.03 -27.55
CA ARG A 316 -14.46 12.40 -27.06
C ARG A 316 -15.37 13.37 -26.29
N VAL A 317 -14.82 14.43 -25.71
CA VAL A 317 -15.57 15.40 -24.88
C VAL A 317 -16.02 16.64 -25.67
N GLY A 318 -15.60 16.77 -26.93
CA GLY A 318 -16.13 17.78 -27.85
C GLY A 318 -15.11 18.64 -28.56
N ALA A 319 -13.80 18.42 -28.38
CA ALA A 319 -12.81 19.07 -29.24
C ALA A 319 -12.94 18.51 -30.67
N GLU A 320 -13.01 19.38 -31.67
CA GLU A 320 -13.03 18.98 -33.08
C GLU A 320 -11.61 18.69 -33.57
N PRO A 321 -11.33 17.49 -34.13
CA PRO A 321 -10.00 17.11 -34.58
C PRO A 321 -9.39 18.08 -35.60
N VAL A 322 -10.19 18.54 -36.57
CA VAL A 322 -9.74 19.44 -37.65
C VAL A 322 -9.24 20.77 -37.07
N GLY A 323 -10.00 21.37 -36.15
CA GLY A 323 -9.59 22.62 -35.50
C GLY A 323 -8.31 22.50 -34.66
N LEU A 324 -7.96 21.30 -34.19
CA LEU A 324 -6.70 21.06 -33.47
C LEU A 324 -5.50 20.91 -34.42
N VAL A 325 -5.71 20.44 -35.65
CA VAL A 325 -4.65 20.28 -36.66
C VAL A 325 -4.05 21.63 -37.04
N ASP A 326 -4.91 22.64 -37.21
CA ASP A 326 -4.51 24.00 -37.62
C ASP A 326 -3.97 24.83 -36.45
N ARG A 327 -4.32 24.46 -35.22
CA ARG A 327 -3.95 25.20 -34.00
C ARG A 327 -2.48 25.07 -33.63
N PHE A 328 -1.86 23.92 -33.87
CA PHE A 328 -0.51 23.62 -33.38
C PHE A 328 0.49 23.50 -34.52
N ARG A 329 1.55 24.31 -34.46
CA ARG A 329 2.63 24.26 -35.47
C ARG A 329 3.76 23.33 -35.06
N THR A 330 3.97 23.14 -33.75
CA THR A 330 5.04 22.29 -33.24
C THR A 330 4.50 21.04 -32.55
N ARG A 331 5.30 19.97 -32.55
CA ARG A 331 4.98 18.73 -31.85
C ARG A 331 4.81 18.98 -30.35
N VAL A 332 5.68 19.79 -29.77
CA VAL A 332 5.71 20.07 -28.32
C VAL A 332 4.41 20.76 -27.87
N GLU A 333 3.96 21.80 -28.59
CA GLU A 333 2.69 22.48 -28.29
C GLU A 333 1.49 21.53 -28.28
N ALA A 334 1.43 20.62 -29.25
CA ALA A 334 0.36 19.63 -29.33
C ALA A 334 0.45 18.60 -28.19
N GLU A 335 1.66 18.11 -27.87
CA GLU A 335 1.89 17.19 -26.75
C GLU A 335 1.45 17.82 -25.41
N ASP A 336 1.87 19.06 -25.14
CA ASP A 336 1.54 19.79 -23.92
C ASP A 336 0.04 20.05 -23.79
N TYR A 337 -0.61 20.44 -24.90
CA TYR A 337 -2.07 20.63 -24.93
C TYR A 337 -2.81 19.34 -24.60
N LEU A 338 -2.45 18.22 -25.23
CA LEU A 338 -3.09 16.93 -25.01
C LEU A 338 -2.90 16.44 -23.57
N LEU A 339 -1.70 16.59 -23.01
CA LEU A 339 -1.40 16.23 -21.62
C LEU A 339 -2.22 17.08 -20.63
N ALA A 340 -2.28 18.40 -20.85
CA ALA A 340 -3.02 19.31 -19.98
C ALA A 340 -4.54 19.08 -19.99
N HIS A 341 -5.10 18.67 -21.13
CA HIS A 341 -6.56 18.49 -21.30
C HIS A 341 -7.04 17.06 -21.05
N PHE A 342 -6.13 16.09 -20.94
CA PHE A 342 -6.48 14.69 -20.72
C PHE A 342 -7.26 14.44 -19.42
N VAL A 343 -6.73 14.88 -18.27
CA VAL A 343 -7.38 14.66 -16.98
C VAL A 343 -8.75 15.34 -16.92
N PRO A 344 -8.90 16.63 -17.30
CA PRO A 344 -10.21 17.26 -17.41
C PRO A 344 -11.18 16.47 -18.29
N ALA A 345 -10.75 16.05 -19.49
CA ALA A 345 -11.59 15.35 -20.45
C ALA A 345 -12.13 14.02 -19.88
N VAL A 346 -11.26 13.17 -19.33
CA VAL A 346 -11.68 11.85 -18.84
C VAL A 346 -12.68 11.97 -17.67
N PHE A 347 -12.45 12.91 -16.75
CA PHE A 347 -13.38 13.15 -15.65
C PHE A 347 -14.69 13.82 -16.11
N GLU A 348 -14.64 14.68 -17.14
CA GLU A 348 -15.82 15.29 -17.73
C GLU A 348 -16.68 14.28 -18.51
N ALA A 349 -16.06 13.38 -19.27
CA ALA A 349 -16.76 12.28 -19.95
C ALA A 349 -17.55 11.41 -18.95
N CYS A 350 -16.93 11.09 -17.80
CA CYS A 350 -17.58 10.39 -16.70
C CYS A 350 -18.74 11.21 -16.10
N HIS A 351 -18.55 12.52 -15.93
CA HIS A 351 -19.59 13.40 -15.42
C HIS A 351 -20.80 13.48 -16.36
N ARG A 352 -20.59 13.66 -17.67
CA ARG A 352 -21.65 13.75 -18.70
C ARG A 352 -22.44 12.46 -18.85
N ARG A 353 -21.78 11.28 -18.86
CA ARG A 353 -22.49 9.98 -18.95
C ARG A 353 -23.51 9.81 -17.82
N ARG A 354 -23.19 10.25 -16.60
CA ARG A 354 -24.13 10.18 -15.48
C ARG A 354 -25.28 11.16 -15.62
N GLY A 355 -25.02 12.36 -16.12
CA GLY A 355 -26.07 13.37 -16.34
C GLY A 355 -27.17 12.93 -17.32
N ARG A 356 -26.87 11.93 -18.17
CA ARG A 356 -27.81 11.34 -19.13
C ARG A 356 -28.63 10.16 -18.59
N LEU A 357 -28.31 9.64 -17.41
CA LEU A 357 -29.07 8.53 -16.80
C LEU A 357 -30.34 9.07 -16.13
N SER A 358 -31.47 8.38 -16.29
CA SER A 358 -32.69 8.70 -15.54
C SER A 358 -32.49 8.50 -14.03
N LYS A 359 -33.33 9.12 -13.19
CA LYS A 359 -33.26 8.95 -11.72
C LYS A 359 -33.37 7.47 -11.29
N ALA A 360 -34.13 6.65 -12.03
CA ALA A 360 -34.30 5.23 -11.76
C ALA A 360 -33.03 4.42 -12.14
N GLU A 361 -32.45 4.69 -13.31
CA GLU A 361 -31.21 4.03 -13.76
C GLU A 361 -30.01 4.43 -12.91
N ALA A 362 -29.93 5.70 -12.50
CA ALA A 362 -28.89 6.20 -11.61
C ALA A 362 -28.93 5.58 -10.20
N ALA A 363 -30.09 5.04 -9.78
CA ALA A 363 -30.26 4.29 -8.53
C ALA A 363 -29.77 2.84 -8.64
N LEU A 364 -29.85 2.25 -9.84
CA LEU A 364 -29.41 0.89 -10.16
C LEU A 364 -27.91 0.80 -10.47
N VAL A 365 -27.30 1.87 -11.00
CA VAL A 365 -25.85 1.92 -11.20
C VAL A 365 -25.16 1.88 -9.82
N PRO A 366 -24.22 0.93 -9.58
CA PRO A 366 -23.52 0.84 -8.32
C PRO A 366 -22.98 2.20 -7.92
N ARG A 367 -23.22 2.63 -6.68
CA ARG A 367 -22.72 3.88 -6.08
C ARG A 367 -21.18 3.92 -6.00
N ARG A 368 -20.41 3.26 -6.88
CA ARG A 368 -18.94 3.20 -6.90
C ARG A 368 -18.31 4.45 -7.49
N THR A 369 -18.87 5.08 -8.52
CA THR A 369 -18.36 6.34 -9.06
C THR A 369 -19.21 7.50 -8.55
N ARG A 370 -18.64 8.47 -7.83
CA ARG A 370 -19.24 9.82 -7.73
C ARG A 370 -18.59 10.61 -8.85
N SER A 371 -19.32 11.48 -9.54
CA SER A 371 -18.69 12.38 -10.51
C SER A 371 -17.85 13.38 -9.73
N TRP A 372 -16.54 13.13 -9.68
CA TRP A 372 -15.58 14.10 -9.21
C TRP A 372 -15.59 15.26 -10.20
N SER A 373 -15.63 16.50 -9.71
CA SER A 373 -15.58 17.63 -10.64
C SER A 373 -14.21 17.64 -11.34
N PRO A 374 -14.15 17.86 -12.67
CA PRO A 374 -12.90 17.76 -13.43
C PRO A 374 -11.77 18.62 -12.85
N ARG A 375 -12.09 19.88 -12.50
CA ARG A 375 -11.15 20.82 -11.89
C ARG A 375 -10.60 20.35 -10.53
N ARG A 376 -11.42 19.70 -9.70
CA ARG A 376 -10.94 19.18 -8.40
C ARG A 376 -10.08 17.93 -8.59
N ALA A 377 -10.49 17.04 -9.50
CA ALA A 377 -9.75 15.83 -9.82
C ALA A 377 -8.35 16.15 -10.36
N GLU A 378 -8.25 17.12 -11.26
CA GLU A 378 -6.97 17.61 -11.80
C GLU A 378 -6.07 18.15 -10.69
N ARG A 379 -6.57 19.06 -9.83
CA ARG A 379 -5.79 19.59 -8.70
C ARG A 379 -5.27 18.51 -7.75
N TRP A 380 -6.11 17.51 -7.44
CA TRP A 380 -5.67 16.39 -6.59
C TRP A 380 -4.62 15.53 -7.27
N LEU A 381 -4.72 15.31 -8.59
CA LEU A 381 -3.73 14.53 -9.33
C LEU A 381 -2.41 15.28 -9.50
N ARG A 382 -2.43 16.61 -9.71
CA ARG A 382 -1.23 17.46 -9.69
C ARG A 382 -0.48 17.35 -8.36
N PHE A 383 -1.20 17.53 -7.24
CA PHE A 383 -0.64 17.37 -5.91
C PHE A 383 -0.06 15.96 -5.65
N LEU A 384 -0.70 14.91 -6.18
CA LEU A 384 -0.19 13.54 -6.07
C LEU A 384 1.03 13.30 -6.99
N ALA A 385 1.06 13.94 -8.17
CA ALA A 385 2.16 13.83 -9.12
C ALA A 385 3.43 14.50 -8.60
N SER A 386 3.33 15.74 -8.09
CA SER A 386 4.46 16.49 -7.50
C SER A 386 5.06 15.77 -6.29
N ARG A 387 4.21 15.15 -5.47
CA ARG A 387 4.64 14.32 -4.34
C ARG A 387 5.31 13.01 -4.76
N ALA A 388 4.94 12.44 -5.91
CA ALA A 388 5.56 11.22 -6.42
C ALA A 388 6.97 11.49 -7.01
N THR A 389 7.27 12.72 -7.44
CA THR A 389 8.58 13.09 -8.02
C THR A 389 9.70 13.08 -6.98
N HIS A 390 9.39 13.42 -5.73
CA HIS A 390 10.39 13.55 -4.66
C HIS A 390 10.71 12.23 -3.93
N ASP A 391 9.92 11.17 -4.12
CA ASP A 391 10.00 9.92 -3.35
C ASP A 391 10.35 8.76 -4.30
N GLU A 392 11.57 8.79 -4.88
CA GLU A 392 12.28 7.75 -5.67
C GLU A 392 11.43 6.71 -6.45
N GLY A 393 10.37 7.16 -7.13
CA GLY A 393 9.62 6.30 -8.04
C GLY A 393 8.23 6.85 -8.36
N ARG A 394 7.76 6.59 -9.59
CA ARG A 394 6.44 6.99 -10.15
C ARG A 394 5.21 6.53 -9.35
N SER A 395 5.42 5.87 -8.22
CA SER A 395 4.39 5.26 -7.39
C SER A 395 3.88 6.23 -6.33
N VAL A 396 2.57 6.46 -6.35
CA VAL A 396 1.85 7.07 -5.25
C VAL A 396 1.80 6.06 -4.10
N ARG A 397 2.82 6.09 -3.25
CA ARG A 397 2.80 5.45 -1.93
C ARG A 397 1.88 6.26 -1.05
N TRP A 398 0.57 6.01 -1.17
CA TRP A 398 -0.46 6.73 -0.42
C TRP A 398 -0.20 6.66 1.10
N TRP A 399 0.58 5.67 1.55
CA TRP A 399 1.03 5.56 2.93
C TRP A 399 2.25 6.41 3.35
N ARG A 400 2.93 7.07 2.43
CA ARG A 400 4.02 8.00 2.75
C ARG A 400 3.62 9.46 2.66
N LEU A 401 2.45 9.76 2.09
CA LEU A 401 1.90 11.12 1.98
C LEU A 401 1.85 11.90 3.30
N TRP A 402 1.90 11.21 4.45
CA TRP A 402 1.87 11.78 5.80
C TRP A 402 3.22 11.89 6.51
N GLU A 403 4.31 11.35 5.97
CA GLU A 403 5.62 11.38 6.63
C GLU A 403 6.27 12.76 6.61
N THR A 404 5.84 13.63 5.71
CA THR A 404 6.44 14.95 5.45
C THR A 404 5.91 16.09 6.32
N THR A 405 4.93 15.87 7.21
CA THR A 405 4.42 16.94 8.09
C THR A 405 4.85 16.72 9.55
N SER A 406 6.14 16.96 9.82
CA SER A 406 6.74 16.91 11.17
C SER A 406 6.11 17.95 12.11
N SER A 407 5.75 19.13 11.58
CA SER A 407 5.19 20.26 12.35
C SER A 407 3.83 19.97 12.99
N LEU A 408 3.01 19.10 12.39
CA LEU A 408 1.72 18.70 12.95
C LEU A 408 1.88 17.80 14.17
N ARG A 409 2.92 16.95 14.21
CA ARG A 409 3.19 16.13 15.40
C ARG A 409 3.42 17.04 16.61
N PHE A 410 4.07 18.18 16.39
CA PHE A 410 4.36 19.20 17.41
C PHE A 410 3.15 20.08 17.75
N ALA A 411 2.44 20.63 16.76
CA ALA A 411 1.25 21.45 17.00
C ALA A 411 0.14 20.68 17.72
N PHE A 412 -0.06 19.42 17.35
CA PHE A 412 -1.04 18.60 18.02
C PHE A 412 -0.53 17.98 19.35
N PHE A 413 0.79 17.95 19.58
CA PHE A 413 1.36 17.71 20.91
C PHE A 413 1.02 18.90 21.83
N LEU A 414 1.11 20.13 21.32
CA LEU A 414 0.74 21.35 22.05
C LEU A 414 -0.75 21.36 22.46
N VAL A 415 -1.66 20.99 21.55
CA VAL A 415 -3.10 20.91 21.87
C VAL A 415 -3.40 19.78 22.89
N GLY A 416 -2.71 18.64 22.78
CA GLY A 416 -2.78 17.56 23.76
C GLY A 416 -2.14 17.90 25.12
N PHE A 417 -1.27 18.90 25.17
CA PHE A 417 -0.62 19.43 26.38
C PHE A 417 -1.50 20.47 27.08
N VAL A 418 -2.00 21.46 26.32
CA VAL A 418 -2.70 22.63 26.87
C VAL A 418 -4.11 22.29 27.35
N ALA A 419 -4.86 21.44 26.64
CA ALA A 419 -6.25 21.15 27.00
C ALA A 419 -6.39 20.39 28.33
N PRO A 420 -5.59 19.35 28.64
CA PRO A 420 -5.63 18.68 29.94
C PRO A 420 -5.07 19.53 31.09
N LEU A 421 -4.07 20.38 30.82
CA LEU A 421 -3.57 21.36 31.78
C LEU A 421 -4.66 22.38 32.14
N ALA A 422 -5.32 22.96 31.14
CA ALA A 422 -6.43 23.90 31.36
C ALA A 422 -7.59 23.22 32.12
N THR A 423 -7.92 21.97 31.77
CA THR A 423 -9.00 21.21 32.41
C THR A 423 -8.64 20.82 33.85
N GLY A 424 -7.41 20.33 34.08
CA GLY A 424 -6.92 19.98 35.41
C GLY A 424 -6.80 21.18 36.34
N SER A 425 -6.34 22.32 35.81
CA SER A 425 -6.31 23.60 36.53
C SER A 425 -7.72 24.13 36.82
N LEU A 426 -8.66 23.98 35.89
CA LEU A 426 -10.06 24.36 36.10
C LEU A 426 -10.73 23.48 37.17
N ILE A 427 -10.50 22.17 37.16
CA ILE A 427 -11.00 21.25 38.20
C ILE A 427 -10.40 21.57 39.56
N ASN A 428 -9.11 21.94 39.62
CA ASN A 428 -8.44 22.37 40.83
C ASN A 428 -9.03 23.68 41.39
N LEU A 429 -9.33 24.63 40.49
CA LEU A 429 -9.95 25.91 40.84
C LEU A 429 -11.37 25.72 41.39
N VAL A 430 -12.15 24.80 40.83
CA VAL A 430 -13.54 24.52 41.25
C VAL A 430 -13.62 23.75 42.58
N ARG A 431 -12.60 22.94 42.93
CA ARG A 431 -12.61 22.09 44.14
C ARG A 431 -11.88 22.69 45.36
N SER A 432 -11.50 23.97 45.31
CA SER A 432 -10.88 24.78 46.38
C SER A 432 -10.64 24.04 47.72
N GLY A 433 -9.41 23.52 47.97
CA GLY A 433 -9.10 23.07 49.33
C GLY A 433 -7.88 22.20 49.62
N SER A 434 -7.12 21.66 48.66
CA SER A 434 -5.79 21.10 48.97
C SER A 434 -4.91 20.95 47.72
N PRO A 435 -3.61 21.28 47.82
CA PRO A 435 -2.66 20.91 46.79
C PRO A 435 -2.25 19.45 46.98
N LEU A 436 -2.51 18.64 45.94
CA LEU A 436 -1.74 17.45 45.53
C LEU A 436 -2.09 16.13 46.25
N PRO A 437 -3.00 15.32 45.66
CA PRO A 437 -2.50 14.18 44.88
C PRO A 437 -2.96 14.14 43.41
N GLY A 438 -4.09 14.77 43.07
CA GLY A 438 -4.71 14.62 41.74
C GLY A 438 -3.93 15.30 40.60
N THR A 439 -3.35 16.47 40.86
CA THR A 439 -2.55 17.20 39.87
C THR A 439 -1.18 16.56 39.63
N THR A 440 -0.55 15.98 40.66
CA THR A 440 0.68 15.17 40.51
C THR A 440 0.41 13.85 39.81
N ALA A 441 -0.69 13.16 40.09
CA ALA A 441 -1.07 11.95 39.37
C ALA A 441 -1.37 12.23 37.88
N LEU A 442 -2.01 13.36 37.57
CA LEU A 442 -2.22 13.80 36.19
C LEU A 442 -0.89 14.18 35.51
N LEU A 443 0.03 14.87 36.20
CA LEU A 443 1.36 15.19 35.71
C LEU A 443 2.23 13.95 35.49
N ILE A 444 2.15 12.93 36.36
CA ILE A 444 2.88 11.66 36.25
C ILE A 444 2.30 10.78 35.15
N ALA A 445 0.98 10.65 35.07
CA ALA A 445 0.31 9.95 33.96
C ALA A 445 0.62 10.63 32.62
N TYR A 446 0.72 11.96 32.61
CA TYR A 446 1.11 12.76 31.46
C TYR A 446 2.59 12.61 31.10
N THR A 447 3.53 12.68 32.04
CA THR A 447 4.97 12.50 31.78
C THR A 447 5.28 11.07 31.32
N LEU A 448 4.61 10.07 31.89
CA LEU A 448 4.70 8.67 31.46
C LEU A 448 4.10 8.47 30.06
N SER A 449 2.94 9.08 29.77
CA SER A 449 2.35 9.07 28.43
C SER A 449 3.21 9.81 27.40
N ALA A 450 3.86 10.91 27.78
CA ALA A 450 4.75 11.69 26.93
C ALA A 450 6.06 10.95 26.66
N THR A 451 6.67 10.29 27.65
CA THR A 451 7.87 9.45 27.46
C THR A 451 7.60 8.21 26.62
N LEU A 452 6.44 7.57 26.78
CA LEU A 452 6.03 6.45 25.93
C LEU A 452 5.68 6.91 24.49
N ALA A 453 5.15 8.11 24.32
CA ALA A 453 4.93 8.73 23.01
C ALA A 453 6.23 9.19 22.30
N PHE A 454 7.26 9.53 23.08
CA PHE A 454 8.57 9.97 22.59
C PHE A 454 9.62 8.86 22.52
N MET A 455 9.31 7.64 22.98
CA MET A 455 10.19 6.49 22.75
C MET A 455 10.55 6.46 21.25
N PRO A 456 11.84 6.46 20.90
CA PRO A 456 12.30 6.94 19.60
C PRO A 456 11.84 5.98 18.50
N VAL A 457 10.71 6.32 17.87
CA VAL A 457 10.19 5.71 16.63
C VAL A 457 11.24 5.74 15.51
N ARG A 458 12.30 6.56 15.65
CA ARG A 458 13.48 6.56 14.77
C ARG A 458 14.30 5.27 14.81
N ARG A 459 14.48 4.62 15.96
CA ARG A 459 15.18 3.31 16.04
C ARG A 459 14.27 2.14 15.70
N LEU A 460 12.96 2.31 15.93
CA LEU A 460 11.96 1.35 15.46
C LEU A 460 11.83 1.38 13.94
N ARG A 461 12.12 2.50 13.25
CA ARG A 461 12.02 2.66 11.79
C ARG A 461 12.99 1.79 10.96
N SER A 462 14.18 1.46 11.47
CA SER A 462 15.12 0.59 10.75
C SER A 462 14.81 -0.90 10.95
N GLU A 463 14.26 -1.27 12.11
CA GLU A 463 13.75 -2.62 12.38
C GLU A 463 12.35 -2.85 11.76
N LEU A 464 11.54 -1.80 11.62
CA LEU A 464 10.23 -1.76 10.93
C LEU A 464 10.33 -1.59 9.41
N ARG A 465 11.54 -1.63 8.84
CA ARG A 465 11.71 -1.87 7.39
C ARG A 465 11.20 -3.27 7.01
N LYS A 466 10.99 -4.14 8.00
CA LYS A 466 10.22 -5.39 7.94
C LYS A 466 8.88 -5.13 8.64
N GLU A 467 7.77 -5.50 8.01
CA GLU A 467 6.37 -5.06 8.27
C GLU A 467 5.93 -4.72 9.73
N PRO A 468 4.91 -3.83 9.92
CA PRO A 468 4.46 -3.39 11.23
C PRO A 468 3.55 -4.43 11.90
N ALA A 469 4.15 -5.49 12.42
CA ALA A 469 3.51 -6.36 13.39
C ALA A 469 3.78 -5.84 14.82
N LEU A 470 3.29 -4.63 15.12
CA LEU A 470 2.98 -4.28 16.51
C LEU A 470 1.71 -5.05 16.86
N ASP A 471 1.92 -6.31 17.20
CA ASP A 471 0.88 -7.32 17.26
C ASP A 471 -0.08 -7.05 18.42
N LEU A 472 -1.35 -7.39 18.23
CA LEU A 472 -2.43 -7.25 19.21
C LEU A 472 -2.04 -7.81 20.59
N GLY A 473 -1.19 -8.84 20.59
CA GLY A 473 -0.61 -9.48 21.77
C GLY A 473 0.28 -8.58 22.63
N THR A 474 1.00 -7.62 22.03
CA THR A 474 1.84 -6.67 22.79
C THR A 474 0.99 -5.66 23.59
N SER A 475 -0.15 -5.23 23.00
CA SER A 475 -1.10 -4.30 23.63
C SER A 475 -1.97 -4.99 24.69
N ILE A 476 -2.36 -6.25 24.47
CA ILE A 476 -3.06 -7.06 25.47
C ILE A 476 -2.09 -7.44 26.60
N GLY A 477 -0.84 -7.76 26.26
CA GLY A 477 0.20 -8.10 27.21
C GLY A 477 0.57 -7.00 28.18
N SER A 478 0.65 -5.77 27.70
CA SER A 478 0.90 -4.60 28.56
C SER A 478 -0.26 -4.36 29.52
N LEU A 479 -1.51 -4.53 29.09
CA LEU A 479 -2.68 -4.45 29.96
C LEU A 479 -2.63 -5.53 31.05
N VAL A 480 -2.37 -6.79 30.69
CA VAL A 480 -2.25 -7.91 31.65
C VAL A 480 -1.11 -7.67 32.64
N ALA A 481 0.05 -7.18 32.17
CA ALA A 481 1.18 -6.87 33.02
C ALA A 481 0.89 -5.77 34.05
N VAL A 482 0.16 -4.73 33.64
CA VAL A 482 -0.28 -3.65 34.55
C VAL A 482 -1.27 -4.19 35.57
N LEU A 483 -2.24 -5.01 35.16
CA LEU A 483 -3.22 -5.61 36.08
C LEU A 483 -2.55 -6.56 37.11
N VAL A 484 -1.61 -7.39 36.66
CA VAL A 484 -0.82 -8.29 37.53
C VAL A 484 0.07 -7.49 38.48
N GLY A 485 0.72 -6.44 38.00
CA GLY A 485 1.54 -5.54 38.81
C GLY A 485 0.76 -4.82 39.91
N LEU A 486 -0.43 -4.31 39.60
CA LEU A 486 -1.33 -3.69 40.58
C LEU A 486 -1.81 -4.67 41.65
N GLY A 487 -2.09 -5.93 41.27
CA GLY A 487 -2.43 -6.98 42.23
C GLY A 487 -1.28 -7.32 43.17
N LEU A 488 -0.07 -7.46 42.62
CA LEU A 488 1.15 -7.74 43.40
C LEU A 488 1.54 -6.57 44.32
N THR A 489 1.33 -5.32 43.89
CA THR A 489 1.54 -4.13 44.74
C THR A 489 0.69 -4.18 46.00
N ARG A 490 -0.56 -4.62 45.88
CA ARG A 490 -1.51 -4.68 47.01
C ARG A 490 -1.15 -5.80 48.00
N ALA A 491 -0.63 -6.92 47.50
CA ALA A 491 -0.32 -8.09 48.30
C ALA A 491 1.07 -8.03 48.95
N LEU A 492 2.07 -7.48 48.24
CA LEU A 492 3.50 -7.59 48.60
C LEU A 492 4.23 -6.24 48.66
N GLY A 493 3.51 -5.13 48.46
CA GLY A 493 4.05 -3.78 48.49
C GLY A 493 4.50 -3.23 47.12
N PRO A 494 4.70 -1.91 47.04
CA PRO A 494 4.84 -1.17 45.77
C PRO A 494 6.09 -1.54 44.96
N VAL A 495 7.20 -1.85 45.64
CA VAL A 495 8.45 -2.24 44.95
C VAL A 495 8.26 -3.57 44.22
N VAL A 496 7.63 -4.55 44.88
CA VAL A 496 7.42 -5.90 44.31
C VAL A 496 6.40 -5.87 43.18
N GLY A 497 5.35 -5.06 43.29
CA GLY A 497 4.36 -4.93 42.23
C GLY A 497 4.85 -4.20 40.98
N VAL A 498 5.72 -3.19 41.11
CA VAL A 498 6.39 -2.56 39.97
C VAL A 498 7.32 -3.55 39.27
N VAL A 499 8.12 -4.30 40.03
CA VAL A 499 8.99 -5.35 39.47
C VAL A 499 8.16 -6.44 38.78
N GLY A 500 7.06 -6.89 39.38
CA GLY A 500 6.14 -7.86 38.80
C GLY A 500 5.49 -7.38 37.49
N ALA A 501 5.09 -6.10 37.43
CA ALA A 501 4.57 -5.49 36.21
C ALA A 501 5.62 -5.49 35.08
N LEU A 502 6.85 -5.10 35.40
CA LEU A 502 7.96 -5.04 34.42
C LEU A 502 8.33 -6.43 33.91
N VAL A 503 8.35 -7.44 34.79
CA VAL A 503 8.62 -8.84 34.41
C VAL A 503 7.50 -9.41 33.54
N ALA A 504 6.23 -9.20 33.92
CA ALA A 504 5.08 -9.62 33.12
C ALA A 504 5.07 -8.94 31.75
N PHE A 505 5.41 -7.65 31.69
CA PHE A 505 5.53 -6.91 30.44
C PHE A 505 6.64 -7.49 29.56
N GLY A 506 7.84 -7.71 30.12
CA GLY A 506 8.97 -8.31 29.40
C GLY A 506 8.66 -9.72 28.87
N LEU A 507 7.92 -10.53 29.63
CA LEU A 507 7.54 -11.88 29.24
C LEU A 507 6.52 -11.87 28.08
N VAL A 508 5.46 -11.06 28.18
CA VAL A 508 4.46 -11.00 27.10
C VAL A 508 5.02 -10.32 25.85
N PHE A 509 5.88 -9.31 26.01
CA PHE A 509 6.62 -8.70 24.90
C PHE A 509 7.47 -9.76 24.19
N LYS A 510 8.27 -10.54 24.92
CA LYS A 510 9.12 -11.60 24.35
C LYS A 510 8.31 -12.71 23.68
N VAL A 511 7.19 -13.13 24.25
CA VAL A 511 6.31 -14.17 23.66
C VAL A 511 5.64 -13.68 22.38
N SER A 512 5.13 -12.45 22.38
CA SER A 512 4.50 -11.84 21.20
C SER A 512 5.53 -11.62 20.09
N HIS A 513 6.72 -11.13 20.44
CA HIS A 513 7.80 -10.89 19.49
C HIS A 513 8.39 -12.19 18.91
N VAL A 514 8.54 -13.25 19.71
CA VAL A 514 9.03 -14.56 19.23
C VAL A 514 7.99 -15.31 18.39
N ALA A 515 6.70 -15.13 18.66
CA ALA A 515 5.63 -15.67 17.82
C ALA A 515 5.64 -15.01 16.43
N ASP A 516 5.92 -13.71 16.38
CA ASP A 516 5.96 -12.90 15.18
C ASP A 516 7.24 -13.10 14.34
N LEU A 517 8.39 -13.33 15.01
CA LEU A 517 9.63 -13.73 14.34
C LEU A 517 9.53 -15.08 13.61
N ARG A 518 8.58 -15.95 14.01
CA ARG A 518 8.35 -17.27 13.36
C ARG A 518 7.35 -17.23 12.21
N THR A 519 6.63 -16.13 12.02
CA THR A 519 5.74 -15.90 10.87
C THR A 519 6.42 -15.19 9.70
N ARG A 520 7.73 -14.90 9.81
CA ARG A 520 8.55 -14.27 8.75
C ARG A 520 8.83 -15.16 7.54
N ASP A 521 8.43 -16.44 7.55
CA ASP A 521 8.60 -17.35 6.40
C ASP A 521 7.54 -17.16 5.29
N GLY A 522 6.70 -16.13 5.39
CA GLY A 522 5.80 -15.72 4.32
C GLY A 522 5.33 -14.29 4.55
N GLU A 523 6.13 -13.31 4.13
CA GLU A 523 5.67 -11.92 4.02
C GLU A 523 4.52 -11.86 3.01
N VAL A 524 3.30 -12.02 3.53
CA VAL A 524 2.09 -11.71 2.78
C VAL A 524 2.06 -10.20 2.63
N VAL A 525 2.62 -9.72 1.52
CA VAL A 525 2.45 -8.33 1.05
C VAL A 525 0.95 -8.01 1.20
N MET A 526 0.59 -6.91 1.86
CA MET A 526 -0.80 -6.67 2.28
C MET A 526 -1.58 -5.76 1.32
N ASP A 527 -2.85 -6.09 1.04
CA ASP A 527 -3.79 -5.24 0.29
C ASP A 527 -3.95 -3.90 1.01
N PRO A 528 -3.88 -2.73 0.33
CA PRO A 528 -4.03 -1.40 0.94
C PRO A 528 -5.21 -1.28 1.90
N SER A 529 -6.33 -1.90 1.54
CA SER A 529 -7.52 -1.89 2.38
C SER A 529 -7.38 -2.83 3.58
N ALA A 530 -6.68 -3.94 3.42
CA ALA A 530 -6.36 -4.88 4.48
C ALA A 530 -5.30 -4.32 5.44
N LEU A 531 -4.26 -3.66 4.94
CA LEU A 531 -3.27 -2.93 5.73
C LEU A 531 -3.96 -1.83 6.55
N MET A 532 -4.82 -1.03 5.93
CA MET A 532 -5.57 0.01 6.65
C MET A 532 -6.53 -0.58 7.69
N ARG A 533 -7.20 -1.69 7.38
CA ARG A 533 -8.04 -2.40 8.36
C ARG A 533 -7.20 -2.89 9.55
N ARG A 534 -6.03 -3.47 9.30
CA ARG A 534 -5.10 -3.93 10.34
C ARG A 534 -4.58 -2.78 11.19
N LEU A 535 -4.06 -1.72 10.57
CA LEU A 535 -3.60 -0.52 11.28
C LEU A 535 -4.71 0.08 12.14
N ARG A 536 -5.95 0.12 11.62
CA ARG A 536 -7.12 0.59 12.37
C ARG A 536 -7.46 -0.33 13.53
N THR A 537 -7.52 -1.64 13.34
CA THR A 537 -7.86 -2.59 14.41
C THR A 537 -6.81 -2.58 15.49
N THR A 538 -5.52 -2.57 15.12
CA THR A 538 -4.42 -2.49 16.08
C THR A 538 -4.45 -1.18 16.87
N ALA A 539 -4.68 -0.05 16.19
CA ALA A 539 -4.78 1.25 16.86
C ALA A 539 -5.99 1.34 17.81
N LEU A 540 -7.17 0.87 17.38
CA LEU A 540 -8.38 0.88 18.20
C LEU A 540 -8.24 -0.05 19.40
N THR A 541 -7.78 -1.29 19.20
CA THR A 541 -7.63 -2.23 20.30
C THR A 541 -6.55 -1.77 21.28
N GLY A 542 -5.40 -1.28 20.79
CA GLY A 542 -4.36 -0.70 21.64
C GLY A 542 -4.87 0.48 22.46
N ALA A 543 -5.60 1.41 21.85
CA ALA A 543 -6.20 2.55 22.55
C ALA A 543 -7.24 2.13 23.59
N CYS A 544 -8.10 1.14 23.29
CA CYS A 544 -9.06 0.60 24.24
C CYS A 544 -8.35 -0.10 25.42
N CYS A 545 -7.34 -0.94 25.16
CA CYS A 545 -6.55 -1.58 26.22
C CYS A 545 -5.87 -0.54 27.12
N TYR A 546 -5.29 0.50 26.54
CA TYR A 546 -4.63 1.55 27.30
C TYR A 546 -5.61 2.40 28.12
N ALA A 547 -6.78 2.73 27.55
CA ALA A 547 -7.85 3.43 28.25
C ALA A 547 -8.35 2.63 29.45
N VAL A 548 -8.58 1.33 29.28
CA VAL A 548 -9.01 0.44 30.37
C VAL A 548 -7.92 0.32 31.43
N ALA A 549 -6.65 0.14 31.05
CA ALA A 549 -5.53 0.10 31.98
C ALA A 549 -5.48 1.36 32.85
N MET A 550 -5.61 2.54 32.23
CA MET A 550 -5.56 3.81 32.93
C MET A 550 -6.78 4.04 33.81
N VAL A 551 -7.99 3.71 33.34
CA VAL A 551 -9.19 3.78 34.19
C VAL A 551 -9.03 2.88 35.42
N VAL A 552 -8.48 1.68 35.27
CA VAL A 552 -8.23 0.77 36.39
C VAL A 552 -7.17 1.33 37.34
N VAL A 553 -6.01 1.77 36.83
CA VAL A 553 -4.93 2.37 37.65
C VAL A 553 -5.42 3.59 38.44
N VAL A 554 -6.15 4.50 37.79
CA VAL A 554 -6.60 5.74 38.44
C VAL A 554 -7.78 5.48 39.38
N SER A 555 -8.71 4.58 39.02
CA SER A 555 -9.80 4.16 39.91
C SER A 555 -9.29 3.45 41.16
N TRP A 556 -8.16 2.74 41.03
CA TRP A 556 -7.46 2.09 42.13
C TRP A 556 -6.86 3.08 43.13
N TRP A 557 -6.49 4.29 42.69
CA TRP A 557 -5.87 5.31 43.54
C TRP A 557 -6.87 6.29 44.19
N TYR A 558 -8.01 6.56 43.54
CA TYR A 558 -8.91 7.66 43.95
C TYR A 558 -10.32 7.26 44.39
N ARG A 559 -10.66 5.95 44.35
CA ARG A 559 -12.04 5.44 44.54
C ARG A 559 -12.96 5.97 43.43
N PHE A 560 -13.63 5.05 42.73
CA PHE A 560 -14.31 5.28 41.45
C PHE A 560 -15.13 6.59 41.38
N VAL A 561 -14.72 7.53 40.52
CA VAL A 561 -15.50 8.74 40.19
C VAL A 561 -15.83 8.70 38.69
N PRO A 562 -17.06 9.03 38.25
CA PRO A 562 -17.45 9.04 36.82
C PRO A 562 -16.53 9.86 35.92
N GLU A 563 -15.89 10.89 36.47
CA GLU A 563 -14.88 11.75 35.85
C GLU A 563 -13.67 10.96 35.29
N LEU A 564 -13.38 9.77 35.82
CA LEU A 564 -12.29 8.90 35.37
C LEU A 564 -12.54 8.26 34.01
N LEU A 565 -13.81 8.09 33.61
CA LEU A 565 -14.16 7.62 32.26
C LEU A 565 -13.81 8.68 31.21
N LEU A 566 -13.95 9.97 31.53
CA LEU A 566 -13.55 11.07 30.66
C LEU A 566 -12.03 11.12 30.49
N VAL A 567 -11.27 10.87 31.57
CA VAL A 567 -9.80 10.76 31.53
C VAL A 567 -9.36 9.56 30.68
N GLY A 568 -9.98 8.39 30.89
CA GLY A 568 -9.73 7.19 30.08
C GLY A 568 -10.04 7.41 28.60
N LEU A 569 -11.16 8.08 28.28
CA LEU A 569 -11.53 8.45 26.93
C LEU A 569 -10.55 9.45 26.30
N ALA A 570 -10.12 10.48 27.04
CA ALA A 570 -9.14 11.45 26.57
C ALA A 570 -7.79 10.79 26.24
N ILE A 571 -7.37 9.84 27.08
CA ILE A 571 -6.16 9.05 26.88
C ILE A 571 -6.32 8.10 25.67
N ALA A 572 -7.47 7.44 25.53
CA ALA A 572 -7.79 6.60 24.36
C ALA A 572 -7.68 7.40 23.07
N LEU A 573 -8.27 8.59 23.05
CA LEU A 573 -8.24 9.52 21.92
C LEU A 573 -6.81 9.98 21.63
N ALA A 574 -6.00 10.27 22.65
CA ALA A 574 -4.58 10.62 22.49
C ALA A 574 -3.76 9.46 21.89
N ALA A 575 -3.95 8.23 22.38
CA ALA A 575 -3.29 7.04 21.86
C ALA A 575 -3.69 6.74 20.40
N LEU A 576 -4.98 6.83 20.09
CA LEU A 576 -5.51 6.76 18.72
C LEU A 576 -4.85 7.82 17.83
N ARG A 577 -4.67 9.04 18.33
CA ARG A 577 -4.05 10.16 17.61
C ARG A 577 -2.57 9.94 17.30
N MET A 578 -1.86 9.24 18.18
CA MET A 578 -0.43 8.92 18.03
C MET A 578 -0.17 7.67 17.20
N SER A 579 -1.19 6.83 16.97
CA SER A 579 -1.09 5.70 16.05
C SER A 579 -0.81 6.15 14.61
N LEU A 580 -0.16 5.30 13.81
CA LEU A 580 0.03 5.53 12.37
C LEU A 580 -1.30 5.78 11.65
N TRP A 581 -2.37 5.12 12.11
CA TRP A 581 -3.72 5.34 11.59
C TRP A 581 -4.27 6.72 11.96
N GLY A 582 -4.06 7.20 13.19
CA GLY A 582 -4.48 8.53 13.64
C GLY A 582 -3.74 9.66 12.93
N VAL A 583 -2.42 9.53 12.77
CA VAL A 583 -1.60 10.46 11.97
C VAL A 583 -2.09 10.49 10.52
N PHE A 584 -2.37 9.32 9.94
CA PHE A 584 -2.95 9.24 8.60
C PHE A 584 -4.29 9.97 8.51
N VAL A 585 -5.21 9.73 9.46
CA VAL A 585 -6.52 10.39 9.47
C VAL A 585 -6.36 11.90 9.61
N ALA A 586 -5.49 12.38 10.51
CA ALA A 586 -5.26 13.80 10.73
C ALA A 586 -4.69 14.50 9.48
N VAL A 587 -3.67 13.91 8.84
CA VAL A 587 -3.10 14.44 7.60
C VAL A 587 -4.15 14.41 6.48
N ARG A 588 -4.93 13.33 6.36
CA ARG A 588 -5.98 13.24 5.35
C ARG A 588 -7.05 14.31 5.56
N VAL A 589 -7.50 14.53 6.79
CA VAL A 589 -8.51 15.55 7.11
C VAL A 589 -7.97 16.93 6.80
N ARG A 590 -6.76 17.29 7.26
CA ARG A 590 -6.16 18.60 6.97
C ARG A 590 -5.95 18.81 5.46
N SER A 591 -5.40 17.84 4.75
CA SER A 591 -5.21 17.93 3.30
C SER A 591 -6.54 17.99 2.55
N ALA A 592 -7.61 17.39 3.09
CA ALA A 592 -8.95 17.50 2.52
C ALA A 592 -9.61 18.85 2.80
N VAL A 593 -9.42 19.41 4.00
CA VAL A 593 -9.86 20.77 4.36
C VAL A 593 -9.13 21.82 3.54
N ALA A 594 -7.82 21.66 3.35
CA ALA A 594 -6.99 22.51 2.49
C ALA A 594 -7.26 22.29 0.98
N GLY A 595 -8.20 21.43 0.62
CA GLY A 595 -8.56 21.16 -0.78
C GLY A 595 -7.52 20.39 -1.61
N ARG A 596 -6.37 20.01 -1.02
CA ARG A 596 -5.25 19.32 -1.69
C ARG A 596 -5.51 17.83 -1.97
N LEU A 597 -6.38 17.18 -1.18
CA LEU A 597 -6.79 15.79 -1.39
C LEU A 597 -8.31 15.60 -1.23
N PRO A 598 -8.90 14.55 -1.82
CA PRO A 598 -10.31 14.23 -1.59
C PRO A 598 -10.54 13.57 -0.22
N TRP A 599 -11.67 13.91 0.42
CA TRP A 599 -12.15 13.26 1.65
C TRP A 599 -12.22 11.73 1.54
N ARG A 600 -12.51 11.19 0.34
CA ARG A 600 -12.55 9.75 0.05
C ARG A 600 -11.41 9.32 -0.87
N LEU A 601 -10.16 9.61 -0.48
CA LEU A 601 -8.93 9.31 -1.23
C LEU A 601 -8.91 7.91 -1.88
N MET A 602 -9.10 6.84 -1.12
CA MET A 602 -9.06 5.46 -1.65
C MET A 602 -10.14 5.16 -2.69
N ARG A 603 -11.21 5.94 -2.73
CA ARG A 603 -12.24 5.82 -3.76
C ARG A 603 -11.87 6.62 -4.99
N PHE A 604 -11.34 7.83 -4.80
CA PHE A 604 -10.79 8.64 -5.88
C PHE A 604 -9.67 7.91 -6.64
N LEU A 605 -8.71 7.30 -5.95
CA LEU A 605 -7.62 6.54 -6.59
C LEU A 605 -8.14 5.34 -7.39
N ARG A 606 -9.18 4.66 -6.90
CA ARG A 606 -9.84 3.56 -7.65
C ARG A 606 -10.63 4.05 -8.85
N ASP A 607 -11.28 5.20 -8.73
CA ASP A 607 -11.99 5.81 -9.85
C ASP A 607 -10.98 6.30 -10.90
N ALA A 608 -9.84 6.88 -10.50
CA ALA A 608 -8.75 7.30 -11.38
C ALA A 608 -8.03 6.10 -12.06
N ASP A 609 -7.93 4.96 -11.37
CA ASP A 609 -7.48 3.68 -11.93
C ASP A 609 -8.46 3.15 -12.99
N ALA A 610 -9.76 3.13 -12.68
CA ALA A 610 -10.79 2.73 -13.63
C ALA A 610 -10.89 3.66 -14.86
N LEU A 611 -10.57 4.94 -14.68
CA LEU A 611 -10.51 5.94 -15.74
C LEU A 611 -9.18 5.90 -16.53
N GLY A 612 -8.21 5.08 -16.14
CA GLY A 612 -6.93 4.89 -16.84
C GLY A 612 -5.88 5.98 -16.60
N VAL A 613 -6.13 6.92 -15.67
CA VAL A 613 -5.13 7.92 -15.28
C VAL A 613 -4.05 7.27 -14.42
N LEU A 614 -4.48 6.43 -13.49
CA LEU A 614 -3.60 5.62 -12.64
C LEU A 614 -3.69 4.15 -13.06
N ARG A 615 -2.70 3.38 -12.66
CA ARG A 615 -2.67 1.92 -12.71
C ARG A 615 -2.38 1.41 -11.30
N ARG A 616 -3.19 0.48 -10.83
CA ARG A 616 -2.92 -0.22 -9.57
C ARG A 616 -1.85 -1.30 -9.75
N THR A 617 -0.84 -1.27 -8.90
CA THR A 617 0.23 -2.27 -8.84
C THR A 617 0.39 -2.74 -7.39
N GLY A 618 -0.44 -3.71 -7.01
CA GLY A 618 -0.44 -4.25 -5.66
C GLY A 618 -0.89 -3.19 -4.65
N PRO A 619 -0.04 -2.78 -3.68
CA PRO A 619 -0.44 -1.77 -2.71
C PRO A 619 -0.37 -0.33 -3.21
N THR A 620 0.43 -0.05 -4.24
CA THR A 620 0.65 1.28 -4.79
C THR A 620 -0.27 1.59 -5.97
N PHE A 621 -0.39 2.87 -6.28
CA PHE A 621 -0.95 3.36 -7.54
C PHE A 621 0.16 4.06 -8.31
N LEU A 622 0.41 3.67 -9.57
CA LEU A 622 1.33 4.38 -10.46
C LEU A 622 0.54 5.24 -11.43
N PHE A 623 1.15 6.32 -11.91
CA PHE A 623 0.65 6.98 -13.11
C PHE A 623 0.88 6.06 -14.31
N ARG A 624 -0.16 5.86 -15.13
CA ARG A 624 -0.06 4.98 -16.31
C ARG A 624 1.01 5.47 -17.28
N HIS A 625 1.20 6.78 -17.36
CA HIS A 625 2.16 7.42 -18.25
C HIS A 625 3.05 8.39 -17.50
N GLU A 626 4.36 8.22 -17.66
CA GLU A 626 5.33 9.08 -16.98
C GLU A 626 5.30 10.52 -17.48
N ARG A 627 5.12 10.73 -18.79
CA ARG A 627 5.00 12.09 -19.36
C ARG A 627 3.78 12.85 -18.79
N LEU A 628 2.69 12.14 -18.49
CA LEU A 628 1.53 12.73 -17.83
C LEU A 628 1.84 13.11 -16.37
N ARG A 629 2.57 12.27 -15.65
CA ARG A 629 2.99 12.57 -14.28
C ARG A 629 3.88 13.81 -14.23
N VAL A 630 4.89 13.89 -15.10
CA VAL A 630 5.81 15.04 -15.18
C VAL A 630 5.04 16.32 -15.52
N ALA A 631 4.21 16.30 -16.56
CA ALA A 631 3.40 17.48 -16.93
C ALA A 631 2.43 17.94 -15.81
N LEU A 632 1.89 17.01 -15.02
CA LEU A 632 1.05 17.34 -13.86
C LEU A 632 1.85 17.89 -12.67
N ALA A 633 3.09 17.44 -12.49
CA ALA A 633 3.99 17.91 -11.43
C ALA A 633 4.52 19.32 -11.74
N ASP A 634 5.03 19.54 -12.96
CA ASP A 634 5.58 20.84 -13.39
C ASP A 634 4.54 21.95 -13.25
N LYS A 635 3.28 21.64 -13.54
CA LYS A 635 2.16 22.57 -13.39
C LYS A 635 1.79 22.87 -11.93
N ASP A 636 2.02 21.92 -11.01
CA ASP A 636 1.82 22.15 -9.57
C ASP A 636 2.92 23.04 -8.99
N ASP A 637 4.12 22.98 -9.54
CA ASP A 637 5.27 23.76 -9.09
C ASP A 637 5.23 25.19 -9.67
N ALA A 638 4.87 25.36 -10.95
CA ALA A 638 4.62 26.68 -11.53
C ALA A 638 3.52 27.46 -10.79
N ASP A 639 2.39 26.81 -10.44
CA ASP A 639 1.30 27.44 -9.68
C ASP A 639 1.76 27.86 -8.25
N LYS A 640 2.81 27.26 -7.68
CA LYS A 640 3.37 27.67 -6.37
C LYS A 640 4.33 28.83 -6.50
N ASP A 641 5.18 28.81 -7.52
CA ASP A 641 6.16 29.88 -7.77
C ASP A 641 5.48 31.21 -8.11
N ASP A 642 4.31 31.18 -8.75
CA ASP A 642 3.51 32.38 -8.98
C ASP A 642 2.81 32.87 -7.70
N ALA A 643 2.35 31.96 -6.83
CA ALA A 643 1.73 32.32 -5.56
C ALA A 643 2.71 32.93 -4.55
N ASP A 644 4.00 32.54 -4.58
CA ASP A 644 5.06 33.05 -3.69
C ASP A 644 5.65 34.39 -4.18
N LYS A 645 5.29 34.85 -5.39
CA LYS A 645 5.68 36.17 -5.93
C LYS A 645 4.62 37.26 -5.70
N ASP A 646 3.39 36.85 -5.42
CA ASP A 646 2.26 37.74 -5.15
C ASP A 646 2.06 38.02 -3.64
N ASP A 647 2.77 37.28 -2.77
CA ASP A 647 2.92 37.51 -1.32
C ASP A 647 4.24 38.25 -1.01
#